data_AF-A0A0E0P766-F1
#
_entry.id   AF-A0A0E0P766-F1
#
_cell.length_a   1.000
_cell.length_b   1.000
_cell.length_c   1.000
_cell.angle_alpha   90.00
_cell.angle_beta   90.00
_cell.angle_gamma   90.00
#
_symmetry.space_group_name_H-M   'P 1'
#
loop_
_entity.id
_entity.type
_entity.pdbx_description
1 polymer ?
#
loop_
_entity_poly.entity_id
_entity_poly.type
_entity_poly.pdbx_seq_one_letter_code
_entity_poly.pdbx_strand_id
1 'polypeptide(L)'
;MEELEKSLDDKVEKEKLVEGFLGYIICSTQEWGLERGWGDTVERCKETLNCLSEVLQAPDPTNMEKFFSRVPSIFNIVIFSIHGYFGQEKVLGLPDTGGQSEPWKRSCFKESSSRAPDPTNMEKFFSRVPSIFNIVIFSIHGYFGQEKVLGLPDTGGQPALYEAFGLTVIEAMNCGLPTFATNQGGPAEIIIDGVSGFHVNPINGREAGIKIADFFQKCKEDPSYWNKVSTAGLQRIYECYTWKIYATRVLNMGSTYSFWKTLNKEERQAKQRYLQIFYNVQYRNLAKAVARAGDQQARQTTTGVAPSEIVKAADSDAKSGGLFCHGIQAEFQANGQHCRDNARCPTTKPVPDEEMLPKVPAMEEELLQRIKQQGLHVTPKILVLTRLIPDAKGTKCNVELEPVENTKYSHILRVPFKTEDGKDLRQWVSRFDIYPYLERYAQNSCAKILDILEGKPDLIIGNYTDGNLVASLLSNKLCVTQGTIAHALEKTKYEDSDVKWREMDQKYHFSCQFTADMISMNTSDFIITSTYQEIAGSKEKPGQYEHHYAFTMPGLCRYATGINVFDPKFNIAAPGADQSIYFPFTQKQKRLTDLHPQIDELLYSKDDTDEHIGYLADRNKPIIFSMARLDKVKNITGLVEWYGQNKKLRDLVNLVVVAGLLDASQSKDREEIEEINKMHNLMDRYQLKGQIRWIKAQTDRVRNDYRRRDGDDGGDDDS
;
A
#
# COMPACT_ATOMS: atom_id res chain seq x y z
N MET A 1 -20.14 -1.28 44.40
CA MET A 1 -19.09 -0.44 43.81
C MET A 1 -19.36 1.02 44.11
N GLU A 2 -20.44 1.63 43.62
CA GLU A 2 -20.76 3.05 43.91
C GLU A 2 -20.88 3.41 45.40
N GLU A 3 -21.45 2.52 46.24
CA GLU A 3 -21.50 2.74 47.70
C GLU A 3 -20.12 2.61 48.37
N LEU A 4 -19.26 1.74 47.84
CA LEU A 4 -17.91 1.45 48.35
C LEU A 4 -16.90 2.54 47.94
N GLU A 5 -17.08 3.12 46.75
CA GLU A 5 -16.32 4.27 46.27
C GLU A 5 -16.63 5.55 47.05
N LYS A 6 -17.84 5.68 47.59
CA LYS A 6 -18.26 6.82 48.42
C LYS A 6 -17.77 6.74 49.86
N SER A 7 -17.36 5.56 50.34
CA SER A 7 -17.02 5.32 51.76
C SER A 7 -15.52 5.32 52.07
N LEU A 8 -14.65 5.40 51.06
CA LEU A 8 -13.19 5.32 51.20
C LEU A 8 -12.51 6.56 50.59
N ASP A 9 -11.83 7.35 51.42
CA ASP A 9 -11.11 8.55 50.98
C ASP A 9 -9.66 8.27 50.54
N ASP A 10 -9.05 7.17 51.00
CA ASP A 10 -7.67 6.81 50.65
C ASP A 10 -7.60 6.04 49.31
N LYS A 11 -6.80 6.57 48.39
CA LYS A 11 -6.63 6.05 47.03
C LYS A 11 -5.92 4.69 47.00
N VAL A 12 -5.00 4.45 47.92
CA VAL A 12 -4.20 3.20 48.00
C VAL A 12 -5.03 2.06 48.59
N GLU A 13 -5.86 2.35 49.59
CA GLU A 13 -6.81 1.35 50.12
C GLU A 13 -7.89 1.00 49.10
N LYS A 14 -8.38 1.99 48.33
CA LYS A 14 -9.27 1.75 47.19
C LYS A 14 -8.66 0.79 46.16
N GLU A 15 -7.42 1.01 45.74
CA GLU A 15 -6.74 0.13 44.77
C GLU A 15 -6.61 -1.30 45.29
N LYS A 16 -6.14 -1.49 46.53
CA LYS A 16 -6.00 -2.84 47.13
C LYS A 16 -7.34 -3.57 47.29
N LEU A 17 -8.41 -2.84 47.61
CA LEU A 17 -9.73 -3.42 47.82
C LEU A 17 -10.40 -3.75 46.50
N VAL A 18 -10.19 -2.93 45.45
CA VAL A 18 -10.61 -3.24 44.08
C VAL A 18 -9.85 -4.45 43.53
N GLU A 19 -8.55 -4.58 43.78
CA GLU A 19 -7.77 -5.78 43.43
C GLU A 19 -8.27 -7.03 44.18
N GLY A 20 -8.54 -6.92 45.48
CA GLY A 20 -9.10 -8.01 46.29
C GLY A 20 -10.51 -8.42 45.84
N PHE A 21 -11.36 -7.45 45.49
CA PHE A 21 -12.71 -7.68 44.98
C PHE A 21 -12.71 -8.25 43.55
N LEU A 22 -11.79 -7.81 42.70
CA LEU A 22 -11.54 -8.40 41.39
C LEU A 22 -11.09 -9.85 41.55
N GLY A 23 -10.21 -10.14 42.51
CA GLY A 23 -9.82 -11.50 42.88
C GLY A 23 -11.00 -12.36 43.32
N TYR A 24 -11.89 -11.83 44.18
CA TYR A 24 -13.12 -12.51 44.59
C TYR A 24 -14.07 -12.79 43.42
N ILE A 25 -14.26 -11.80 42.53
CA ILE A 25 -15.07 -11.97 41.32
C ILE A 25 -14.47 -13.06 40.43
N ILE A 26 -13.16 -13.03 40.17
CA ILE A 26 -12.49 -14.04 39.34
C ILE A 26 -12.71 -15.45 39.91
N CYS A 27 -12.51 -15.64 41.21
CA CYS A 27 -12.76 -16.93 41.86
C CYS A 27 -14.22 -17.35 41.74
N SER A 28 -15.16 -16.43 42.00
CA SER A 28 -16.60 -16.70 41.92
C SER A 28 -17.06 -16.98 40.48
N THR A 29 -16.50 -16.28 39.48
CA THR A 29 -16.83 -16.51 38.06
C THR A 29 -16.30 -17.84 37.55
N GLN A 30 -15.13 -18.29 38.03
CA GLN A 30 -14.58 -19.60 37.69
C GLN A 30 -15.46 -20.74 38.24
N GLU A 31 -16.05 -20.58 39.43
CA GLU A 31 -17.04 -21.54 39.95
C GLU A 31 -18.29 -21.65 39.05
N TRP A 32 -18.60 -20.59 38.30
CA TRP A 32 -19.71 -20.53 37.35
C TRP A 32 -19.29 -20.93 35.92
N GLY A 33 -18.04 -21.38 35.73
CA GLY A 33 -17.50 -21.79 34.43
C GLY A 33 -17.05 -20.64 33.52
N LEU A 34 -16.93 -19.42 34.04
CA LEU A 34 -16.44 -18.26 33.30
C LEU A 34 -14.93 -18.08 33.54
N GLU A 35 -14.15 -18.42 32.52
CA GLU A 35 -12.69 -18.23 32.51
C GLU A 35 -12.30 -16.75 32.32
N ARG A 36 -11.00 -16.44 32.42
CA ARG A 36 -10.46 -15.09 32.14
C ARG A 36 -10.73 -14.66 30.70
N GLY A 37 -10.76 -13.34 30.45
CA GLY A 37 -10.93 -12.76 29.12
C GLY A 37 -12.18 -11.91 28.92
N TRP A 38 -12.99 -11.70 29.97
CA TRP A 38 -14.20 -10.86 29.92
C TRP A 38 -13.92 -9.37 30.17
N GLY A 39 -12.82 -9.06 30.85
CA GLY A 39 -12.43 -7.69 31.22
C GLY A 39 -11.30 -7.66 32.25
N ASP A 40 -10.55 -6.56 32.26
CA ASP A 40 -9.58 -6.23 33.32
C ASP A 40 -10.21 -5.61 34.56
N THR A 41 -11.41 -5.05 34.41
CA THR A 41 -12.20 -4.41 35.46
C THR A 41 -13.60 -5.02 35.54
N VAL A 42 -14.25 -4.87 36.68
CA VAL A 42 -15.65 -5.32 36.89
C VAL A 42 -16.60 -4.67 35.88
N GLU A 43 -16.40 -3.38 35.61
CA GLU A 43 -17.17 -2.64 34.60
C GLU A 43 -16.99 -3.27 33.22
N ARG A 44 -15.75 -3.53 32.81
CA ARG A 44 -15.47 -4.16 31.51
C ARG A 44 -16.06 -5.56 31.39
N CYS A 45 -15.94 -6.40 32.44
CA CYS A 45 -16.57 -7.72 32.49
C CYS A 45 -18.09 -7.62 32.31
N LYS A 46 -18.74 -6.70 33.04
CA LYS A 46 -20.18 -6.46 32.94
C LYS A 46 -20.58 -6.04 31.52
N GLU A 47 -19.85 -5.12 30.90
CA GLU A 47 -20.14 -4.71 29.53
C GLU A 47 -20.01 -5.87 28.52
N THR A 48 -18.95 -6.67 28.61
CA THR A 48 -18.73 -7.80 27.69
C THR A 48 -19.81 -8.88 27.85
N LEU A 49 -20.20 -9.19 29.10
CA LEU A 49 -21.29 -10.12 29.40
C LEU A 49 -22.65 -9.58 28.93
N ASN A 50 -22.90 -8.27 29.06
CA ASN A 50 -24.10 -7.64 28.53
C ASN A 50 -24.15 -7.73 27.00
N CYS A 51 -23.04 -7.48 26.30
CA CYS A 51 -22.95 -7.67 24.85
C CYS A 51 -23.29 -9.12 24.46
N LEU A 52 -22.77 -10.11 25.19
CA LEU A 52 -23.12 -11.51 24.95
C LEU A 52 -24.61 -11.78 25.18
N SER A 53 -25.17 -11.25 26.27
CA SER A 53 -26.59 -11.39 26.58
C SER A 53 -27.47 -10.80 25.48
N GLU A 54 -27.13 -9.61 24.98
CA GLU A 54 -27.80 -8.96 23.84
C GLU A 54 -27.75 -9.84 22.59
N VAL A 55 -26.56 -10.36 22.24
CA VAL A 55 -26.40 -11.26 21.08
C VAL A 55 -27.23 -12.54 21.22
N LEU A 56 -27.32 -13.12 22.43
CA LEU A 56 -28.09 -14.34 22.66
C LEU A 56 -29.62 -14.10 22.68
N GLN A 57 -30.07 -12.93 23.11
CA GLN A 57 -31.49 -12.58 23.18
C GLN A 57 -32.03 -12.09 21.83
N ALA A 58 -31.30 -11.18 21.19
CA ALA A 58 -31.68 -10.52 19.95
C ALA A 58 -30.42 -10.24 19.11
N PRO A 59 -29.92 -11.25 18.35
CA PRO A 59 -28.73 -11.07 17.55
C PRO A 59 -28.97 -10.04 16.44
N ASP A 60 -28.22 -8.95 16.48
CA ASP A 60 -28.11 -7.99 15.40
C ASP A 60 -26.64 -7.78 14.99
N PRO A 61 -26.37 -7.29 13.76
CA PRO A 61 -25.01 -7.12 13.27
C PRO A 61 -24.12 -6.24 14.15
N THR A 62 -24.68 -5.16 14.74
CA THR A 62 -23.92 -4.20 15.53
C THR A 62 -23.49 -4.82 16.87
N ASN A 63 -24.40 -5.50 17.55
CA ASN A 63 -24.07 -6.17 18.82
C ASN A 63 -23.15 -7.37 18.62
N MET A 64 -23.30 -8.11 17.51
CA MET A 64 -22.37 -9.18 17.15
C MET A 64 -20.96 -8.64 16.92
N GLU A 65 -20.79 -7.59 16.10
CA GLU A 65 -19.47 -6.99 15.86
C GLU A 65 -18.85 -6.42 17.16
N LYS A 66 -19.67 -5.75 17.97
CA LYS A 66 -19.24 -5.22 19.28
C LYS A 66 -18.81 -6.34 20.24
N PHE A 67 -19.47 -7.49 20.21
CA PHE A 67 -19.07 -8.64 21.02
C PHE A 67 -17.77 -9.27 20.49
N PHE A 68 -17.69 -9.63 19.21
CA PHE A 68 -16.51 -10.27 18.63
C PHE A 68 -15.26 -9.40 18.62
N SER A 69 -15.40 -8.07 18.55
CA SER A 69 -14.27 -7.15 18.73
C SER A 69 -13.67 -7.16 20.15
N ARG A 70 -14.44 -7.62 21.14
CA ARG A 70 -14.01 -7.71 22.55
C ARG A 70 -13.48 -9.10 22.91
N VAL A 71 -13.97 -10.16 22.26
CA VAL A 71 -13.52 -11.53 22.54
C VAL A 71 -12.04 -11.67 22.14
N PRO A 72 -11.15 -12.02 23.09
CA PRO A 72 -9.74 -12.14 22.80
C PRO A 72 -9.47 -13.48 22.07
N SER A 73 -9.52 -13.45 20.73
CA SER A 73 -9.31 -14.64 19.89
C SER A 73 -8.04 -14.59 19.03
N ILE A 74 -7.40 -13.43 18.92
CA ILE A 74 -6.23 -13.23 18.06
C ILE A 74 -5.05 -12.78 18.93
N PHE A 75 -3.97 -13.56 18.93
CA PHE A 75 -2.73 -13.27 19.67
C PHE A 75 -1.51 -13.42 18.77
N ASN A 76 -1.48 -14.48 17.97
CA ASN A 76 -0.41 -14.85 17.07
C ASN A 76 -0.83 -14.58 15.62
N ILE A 77 -0.15 -13.64 14.95
CA ILE A 77 -0.44 -13.26 13.57
C ILE A 77 0.75 -13.61 12.68
N VAL A 78 0.46 -14.26 11.55
CA VAL A 78 1.42 -14.52 10.50
C VAL A 78 1.05 -13.73 9.26
N ILE A 79 2.01 -13.03 8.69
CA ILE A 79 1.82 -12.17 7.53
C ILE A 79 2.80 -12.58 6.44
N PHE A 80 2.34 -12.93 5.24
CA PHE A 80 3.19 -13.34 4.12
C PHE A 80 3.44 -12.20 3.13
N SER A 81 4.70 -11.95 2.83
CA SER A 81 5.19 -10.98 1.82
C SER A 81 6.50 -11.50 1.21
N ILE A 82 6.42 -12.36 0.20
CA ILE A 82 7.53 -13.29 -0.13
C ILE A 82 8.54 -12.69 -1.12
N HIS A 83 8.08 -12.19 -2.27
CA HIS A 83 8.95 -11.60 -3.27
C HIS A 83 9.58 -10.27 -2.80
N GLY A 84 10.57 -9.80 -3.57
CA GLY A 84 11.25 -8.54 -3.30
C GLY A 84 12.40 -8.61 -2.31
N TYR A 85 13.00 -7.45 -2.04
CA TYR A 85 13.99 -7.26 -0.98
C TYR A 85 13.30 -6.68 0.25
N PHE A 86 12.67 -7.53 1.05
CA PHE A 86 11.93 -7.06 2.22
C PHE A 86 12.89 -6.73 3.38
N GLY A 87 12.88 -5.49 3.86
CA GLY A 87 13.67 -5.01 4.99
C GLY A 87 13.35 -3.57 5.41
N GLN A 88 13.88 -3.15 6.55
CA GLN A 88 13.57 -1.82 7.14
C GLN A 88 14.52 -0.73 6.67
N GLU A 89 15.67 -1.09 6.10
CA GLU A 89 16.70 -0.13 5.68
C GLU A 89 17.36 -0.57 4.36
N LYS A 90 17.70 0.41 3.50
CA LYS A 90 18.50 0.25 2.26
C LYS A 90 17.94 -0.70 1.21
N VAL A 91 16.64 -1.02 1.29
CA VAL A 91 15.97 -1.91 0.33
C VAL A 91 15.18 -1.15 -0.74
N LEU A 92 14.84 0.11 -0.46
CA LEU A 92 13.99 0.91 -1.33
C LEU A 92 14.62 1.12 -2.70
N GLY A 93 13.82 0.99 -3.74
CA GLY A 93 14.28 1.07 -5.13
C GLY A 93 14.81 -0.22 -5.73
N LEU A 94 15.01 -1.28 -4.94
CA LEU A 94 15.44 -2.58 -5.48
C LEU A 94 14.31 -3.27 -6.28
N PRO A 95 14.66 -4.19 -7.20
CA PRO A 95 13.68 -4.92 -8.01
C PRO A 95 12.62 -5.61 -7.14
N ASP A 96 11.37 -5.53 -7.58
CA ASP A 96 10.21 -6.08 -6.86
C ASP A 96 10.17 -5.69 -5.38
N THR A 97 10.69 -4.52 -5.01
CA THR A 97 10.63 -3.96 -3.64
C THR A 97 9.73 -2.72 -3.64
N GLY A 98 8.89 -2.54 -2.61
CA GLY A 98 7.87 -1.47 -2.46
C GLY A 98 8.18 -0.46 -1.33
N GLY A 99 7.55 0.71 -1.35
CA GLY A 99 8.17 1.96 -0.90
C GLY A 99 7.93 2.31 0.55
N GLN A 100 8.52 1.57 1.45
CA GLN A 100 8.37 1.84 2.87
C GLN A 100 9.22 2.99 3.43
N SER A 101 8.67 3.70 4.40
CA SER A 101 9.32 4.70 5.25
C SER A 101 10.44 4.10 6.10
N GLU A 102 11.69 4.56 5.93
CA GLU A 102 12.79 4.33 6.89
C GLU A 102 12.60 5.23 8.12
N PRO A 103 12.58 4.68 9.35
CA PRO A 103 12.66 5.46 10.59
C PRO A 103 14.12 5.77 10.97
N TRP A 104 14.84 6.56 10.16
CA TRP A 104 16.15 7.08 10.60
C TRP A 104 15.99 8.24 11.58
N LYS A 105 15.72 7.95 12.85
CA LYS A 105 15.90 8.91 13.96
C LYS A 105 16.64 8.26 15.13
N ARG A 106 17.98 8.36 15.12
CA ARG A 106 18.82 8.76 16.29
C ARG A 106 20.35 8.58 16.16
N SER A 107 20.90 7.95 15.12
CA SER A 107 22.34 7.61 15.15
C SER A 107 23.31 8.77 14.86
N CYS A 108 22.86 9.90 14.28
CA CYS A 108 23.78 10.97 13.86
C CYS A 108 23.92 12.18 14.80
N PHE A 109 23.17 12.27 15.90
CA PHE A 109 23.29 13.43 16.80
C PHE A 109 23.33 13.03 18.28
N LYS A 110 24.47 12.45 18.67
CA LYS A 110 25.02 12.62 20.02
C LYS A 110 26.24 13.53 19.89
N GLU A 111 26.01 14.84 19.84
CA GLU A 111 26.93 15.84 20.38
C GLU A 111 26.35 17.25 20.18
N SER A 112 26.65 18.13 21.14
CA SER A 112 26.24 19.54 21.25
C SER A 112 24.81 19.83 21.76
N SER A 113 24.63 19.63 23.07
CA SER A 113 23.71 20.48 23.84
C SER A 113 24.48 21.70 24.36
N SER A 114 23.97 22.91 24.20
CA SER A 114 23.82 23.86 25.34
C SER A 114 23.19 25.20 24.95
N ARG A 115 22.34 25.69 25.88
CA ARG A 115 21.79 27.05 26.08
C ARG A 115 20.51 27.42 25.31
N ALA A 116 19.47 27.66 26.10
CA ALA A 116 18.25 28.38 25.74
C ALA A 116 18.27 29.78 26.39
N PRO A 117 17.57 30.78 25.80
CA PRO A 117 17.05 31.90 26.59
C PRO A 117 15.53 32.15 26.45
N ASP A 118 14.97 32.45 27.62
CA ASP A 118 13.80 33.24 28.10
C ASP A 118 12.62 33.67 27.17
N PRO A 119 11.35 33.37 27.53
CA PRO A 119 10.15 33.73 26.77
C PRO A 119 9.35 34.89 27.40
N THR A 120 9.64 36.15 27.07
CA THR A 120 8.77 37.27 27.54
C THR A 120 8.50 38.41 26.54
N ASN A 121 8.76 38.26 25.24
CA ASN A 121 8.41 39.33 24.28
C ASN A 121 7.75 38.88 22.96
N MET A 122 7.27 37.63 22.88
CA MET A 122 6.79 37.05 21.62
C MET A 122 5.34 37.42 21.24
N GLU A 123 4.45 37.69 22.19
CA GLU A 123 3.01 37.86 21.90
C GLU A 123 2.64 39.15 21.15
N LYS A 124 3.48 40.20 21.20
CA LYS A 124 3.21 41.47 20.51
C LYS A 124 3.86 41.59 19.13
N PHE A 125 4.72 40.64 18.75
CA PHE A 125 5.37 40.61 17.43
C PHE A 125 4.55 39.79 16.41
N PHE A 126 3.81 38.79 16.86
CA PHE A 126 2.98 37.92 16.01
C PHE A 126 1.73 38.56 15.39
N SER A 127 1.44 39.84 15.66
CA SER A 127 0.21 40.50 15.17
C SER A 127 0.36 41.26 13.85
N ARG A 128 1.50 41.20 13.14
CA ARG A 128 1.78 42.15 12.03
C ARG A 128 2.47 41.64 10.74
N VAL A 129 2.44 40.34 10.42
CA VAL A 129 2.98 39.85 9.12
C VAL A 129 2.04 38.78 8.51
N PRO A 130 1.57 38.94 7.25
CA PRO A 130 0.72 37.95 6.61
C PRO A 130 1.53 36.84 5.91
N SER A 131 1.65 35.70 6.61
CA SER A 131 1.39 34.34 6.11
C SER A 131 1.96 33.89 4.75
N ILE A 132 3.18 33.32 4.72
CA ILE A 132 3.49 32.22 3.80
C ILE A 132 2.94 30.92 4.39
N PHE A 133 1.75 30.53 3.96
CA PHE A 133 1.16 29.20 4.21
C PHE A 133 0.40 28.76 2.97
N ASN A 134 1.07 28.52 1.85
CA ASN A 134 0.30 28.16 0.65
C ASN A 134 1.04 27.16 -0.24
N ILE A 135 1.24 25.92 0.22
CA ILE A 135 1.60 24.80 -0.67
C ILE A 135 0.35 23.97 -0.99
N VAL A 136 -0.18 24.05 -2.22
CA VAL A 136 -1.24 23.14 -2.70
C VAL A 136 -0.57 21.92 -3.31
N ILE A 137 -0.83 20.76 -2.73
CA ILE A 137 -0.21 19.53 -3.21
C ILE A 137 -1.08 18.85 -4.27
N PHE A 138 -0.51 18.73 -5.47
CA PHE A 138 -0.85 17.75 -6.49
C PHE A 138 0.04 16.52 -6.25
N SER A 139 -0.35 15.71 -5.27
CA SER A 139 0.29 14.54 -4.64
C SER A 139 1.70 14.02 -5.01
N ILE A 140 2.29 13.33 -4.02
CA ILE A 140 3.64 12.75 -4.08
C ILE A 140 3.64 11.21 -4.25
N HIS A 141 4.11 10.58 -5.34
CA HIS A 141 4.92 9.33 -5.26
C HIS A 141 5.79 9.08 -6.49
N GLY A 142 7.08 8.82 -6.23
CA GLY A 142 8.00 8.21 -7.17
C GLY A 142 9.05 7.40 -6.42
N TYR A 143 9.20 6.14 -6.78
CA TYR A 143 10.31 5.29 -6.37
C TYR A 143 11.61 5.78 -7.01
N PHE A 144 12.68 5.96 -6.23
CA PHE A 144 14.02 6.24 -6.75
C PHE A 144 15.06 5.42 -5.97
N GLY A 145 15.44 4.27 -6.52
CA GLY A 145 16.71 3.65 -6.16
C GLY A 145 17.41 3.10 -7.39
N GLN A 146 18.72 3.39 -7.42
CA GLN A 146 19.80 2.96 -8.31
C GLN A 146 19.55 3.00 -9.84
N GLU A 147 20.60 3.42 -10.58
CA GLU A 147 20.70 3.62 -12.03
C GLU A 147 20.32 2.43 -12.96
N LYS A 148 19.65 1.40 -12.44
CA LYS A 148 19.38 0.13 -13.13
C LYS A 148 17.95 -0.42 -13.00
N VAL A 149 17.01 0.25 -12.32
CA VAL A 149 15.62 -0.24 -12.19
C VAL A 149 14.63 0.83 -12.63
N LEU A 150 14.55 1.01 -13.94
CA LEU A 150 13.69 1.95 -14.62
C LEU A 150 12.52 1.19 -15.26
N GLY A 151 11.30 1.69 -15.05
CA GLY A 151 10.06 1.19 -15.64
C GLY A 151 9.21 0.40 -14.66
N LEU A 152 8.51 1.07 -13.73
CA LEU A 152 7.57 0.40 -12.82
C LEU A 152 6.24 1.22 -12.60
N PRO A 153 4.97 0.80 -12.85
CA PRO A 153 3.75 1.57 -12.50
C PRO A 153 3.05 1.19 -11.19
N ASP A 154 3.06 2.06 -10.18
CA ASP A 154 1.95 2.29 -9.21
C ASP A 154 2.37 3.09 -7.97
N THR A 155 1.33 3.69 -7.37
CA THR A 155 1.20 4.66 -6.24
C THR A 155 1.71 6.07 -6.60
N GLY A 156 0.83 7.09 -6.55
CA GLY A 156 1.08 8.48 -6.98
C GLY A 156 -0.17 9.22 -7.46
N GLY A 157 -0.83 9.96 -6.56
CA GLY A 157 -1.86 10.93 -6.88
C GLY A 157 -1.31 12.11 -7.71
N GLN A 158 -2.23 12.95 -8.15
CA GLN A 158 -2.34 13.49 -9.51
C GLN A 158 -1.42 14.60 -10.00
N PRO A 159 -1.39 14.90 -11.33
CA PRO A 159 -2.47 14.80 -12.37
C PRO A 159 -2.68 13.43 -13.05
N ALA A 160 -2.16 12.35 -12.48
CA ALA A 160 -2.35 10.96 -12.90
C ALA A 160 -3.70 10.60 -13.55
N LEU A 161 -3.62 9.83 -14.63
CA LEU A 161 -4.76 9.35 -15.41
C LEU A 161 -5.64 8.36 -14.63
N TYR A 162 -5.04 7.62 -13.69
CA TYR A 162 -5.70 6.71 -12.76
C TYR A 162 -4.79 6.50 -11.54
N GLU A 163 -5.37 6.36 -10.35
CA GLU A 163 -4.63 6.02 -9.13
C GLU A 163 -5.41 4.99 -8.32
N ALA A 164 -4.77 3.85 -7.97
CA ALA A 164 -5.47 2.73 -7.35
C ALA A 164 -6.02 3.07 -5.96
N PHE A 165 -5.17 3.59 -5.06
CA PHE A 165 -5.61 4.04 -3.73
C PHE A 165 -5.31 5.52 -3.54
N GLY A 166 -4.04 5.93 -3.66
CA GLY A 166 -3.61 7.29 -3.38
C GLY A 166 -3.12 7.52 -1.96
N LEU A 167 -2.18 6.69 -1.46
CA LEU A 167 -1.47 6.92 -0.18
C LEU A 167 -0.97 8.36 -0.07
N THR A 168 -0.46 8.85 -1.18
CA THR A 168 0.02 10.21 -1.40
C THR A 168 -0.98 11.30 -1.02
N VAL A 169 -2.26 11.04 -1.30
CA VAL A 169 -3.38 11.97 -1.06
C VAL A 169 -3.64 11.99 0.44
N ILE A 170 -3.67 10.83 1.09
CA ILE A 170 -3.82 10.78 2.55
C ILE A 170 -2.62 11.39 3.28
N GLU A 171 -1.40 11.23 2.77
CA GLU A 171 -0.21 11.87 3.34
C GLU A 171 -0.31 13.41 3.26
N ALA A 172 -0.69 13.95 2.08
CA ALA A 172 -0.84 15.39 1.88
C ALA A 172 -1.95 15.98 2.78
N MET A 173 -3.11 15.30 2.83
CA MET A 173 -4.21 15.69 3.70
C MET A 173 -3.83 15.59 5.19
N ASN A 174 -3.05 14.57 5.58
CA ASN A 174 -2.57 14.39 6.95
C ASN A 174 -1.51 15.44 7.36
N CYS A 175 -0.81 16.03 6.39
CA CYS A 175 0.00 17.23 6.60
C CYS A 175 -0.84 18.51 6.76
N GLY A 176 -2.16 18.45 6.58
CA GLY A 176 -3.06 19.60 6.62
C GLY A 176 -3.05 20.43 5.34
N LEU A 177 -2.62 19.86 4.21
CA LEU A 177 -2.50 20.61 2.96
C LEU A 177 -3.76 20.43 2.11
N PRO A 178 -4.37 21.52 1.60
CA PRO A 178 -5.40 21.43 0.58
C PRO A 178 -4.90 20.62 -0.62
N THR A 179 -5.62 19.55 -0.93
CA THR A 179 -5.16 18.52 -1.87
C THR A 179 -6.06 18.45 -3.09
N PHE A 180 -5.45 18.36 -4.27
CA PHE A 180 -6.14 18.13 -5.54
C PHE A 180 -5.75 16.75 -6.07
N ALA A 181 -6.74 15.91 -6.37
CA ALA A 181 -6.50 14.53 -6.81
C ALA A 181 -7.49 14.03 -7.86
N THR A 182 -7.23 12.84 -8.42
CA THR A 182 -7.99 12.32 -9.58
C THR A 182 -9.39 11.97 -9.18
N ASN A 183 -10.34 12.21 -10.07
CA ASN A 183 -11.64 11.57 -9.97
C ASN A 183 -11.64 10.12 -10.47
N GLN A 184 -10.48 9.54 -10.80
CA GLN A 184 -10.31 8.18 -11.31
C GLN A 184 -9.58 7.28 -10.30
N GLY A 185 -10.27 6.26 -9.78
CA GLY A 185 -9.70 5.31 -8.82
C GLY A 185 -9.83 5.79 -7.37
N GLY A 186 -8.90 5.36 -6.50
CA GLY A 186 -8.99 5.55 -5.05
C GLY A 186 -9.08 6.98 -4.55
N PRO A 187 -8.44 7.99 -5.15
CA PRO A 187 -8.58 9.36 -4.69
C PRO A 187 -10.02 9.89 -4.75
N ALA A 188 -10.86 9.34 -5.64
CA ALA A 188 -12.28 9.67 -5.73
C ALA A 188 -13.10 9.22 -4.50
N GLU A 189 -12.58 8.25 -3.73
CA GLU A 189 -13.18 7.78 -2.46
C GLU A 189 -12.58 8.48 -1.23
N ILE A 190 -11.32 8.91 -1.32
CA ILE A 190 -10.62 9.59 -0.24
C ILE A 190 -11.16 11.01 -0.06
N ILE A 191 -11.24 11.76 -1.15
CA ILE A 191 -11.62 13.17 -1.16
C ILE A 191 -13.14 13.32 -1.26
N ILE A 192 -13.70 14.17 -0.40
CA ILE A 192 -15.04 14.73 -0.58
C ILE A 192 -14.87 16.05 -1.34
N ASP A 193 -15.18 16.06 -2.64
CA ASP A 193 -14.93 17.19 -3.55
C ASP A 193 -15.52 18.50 -3.01
N GLY A 194 -14.69 19.54 -2.93
CA GLY A 194 -15.05 20.86 -2.41
C GLY A 194 -15.14 20.96 -0.89
N VAL A 195 -14.96 19.86 -0.15
CA VAL A 195 -15.02 19.83 1.32
C VAL A 195 -13.66 19.51 1.92
N SER A 196 -13.15 18.30 1.70
CA SER A 196 -11.88 17.83 2.28
C SER A 196 -10.70 17.91 1.30
N GLY A 197 -10.96 18.36 0.07
CA GLY A 197 -10.03 18.42 -1.06
C GLY A 197 -10.80 18.66 -2.35
N PHE A 198 -10.13 18.53 -3.51
CA PHE A 198 -10.76 18.74 -4.81
C PHE A 198 -10.42 17.63 -5.80
N HIS A 199 -11.42 17.20 -6.55
CA HIS A 199 -11.25 16.30 -7.68
C HIS A 199 -10.86 17.07 -8.94
N VAL A 200 -9.89 16.58 -9.71
CA VAL A 200 -9.63 17.05 -11.07
C VAL A 200 -9.72 15.92 -12.08
N ASN A 201 -10.31 16.23 -13.24
CA ASN A 201 -10.40 15.31 -14.35
C ASN A 201 -9.07 15.36 -15.14
N PRO A 202 -8.29 14.28 -15.21
CA PRO A 202 -6.98 14.29 -15.85
C PRO A 202 -7.03 14.45 -17.37
N ILE A 203 -8.20 14.26 -17.99
CA ILE A 203 -8.39 14.40 -19.44
C ILE A 203 -8.84 15.83 -19.79
N ASN A 204 -9.46 16.55 -18.84
CA ASN A 204 -9.93 17.92 -19.04
C ASN A 204 -9.04 18.95 -18.32
N GLY A 205 -7.85 19.16 -18.88
CA GLY A 205 -6.85 20.06 -18.30
C GLY A 205 -7.30 21.51 -18.12
N ARG A 206 -8.19 22.01 -19.00
CA ARG A 206 -8.74 23.37 -18.89
C ARG A 206 -9.61 23.50 -17.63
N GLU A 207 -10.50 22.55 -17.40
CA GLU A 207 -11.34 22.51 -16.21
C GLU A 207 -10.50 22.36 -14.94
N ALA A 208 -9.49 21.47 -14.96
CA ALA A 208 -8.56 21.30 -13.86
C ALA A 208 -7.85 22.62 -13.51
N GLY A 209 -7.27 23.30 -14.51
CA GLY A 209 -6.61 24.60 -14.33
C GLY A 209 -7.55 25.68 -13.76
N ILE A 210 -8.79 25.75 -14.23
CA ILE A 210 -9.81 26.69 -13.72
C ILE A 210 -10.12 26.39 -12.25
N LYS A 211 -10.37 25.13 -11.91
CA LYS A 211 -10.70 24.72 -10.53
C LYS A 211 -9.60 25.08 -9.55
N ILE A 212 -8.32 24.88 -9.93
CA ILE A 212 -7.17 25.27 -9.11
C ILE A 212 -7.09 26.79 -8.97
N ALA A 213 -7.22 27.53 -10.07
CA ALA A 213 -7.17 28.99 -10.05
C ALA A 213 -8.27 29.60 -9.18
N ASP A 214 -9.47 29.02 -9.21
CA ASP A 214 -10.60 29.46 -8.41
C ASP A 214 -10.41 29.17 -6.92
N PHE A 215 -9.75 28.07 -6.56
CA PHE A 215 -9.36 27.82 -5.18
C PHE A 215 -8.41 28.89 -4.65
N PHE A 216 -7.33 29.18 -5.37
CA PHE A 216 -6.37 30.21 -4.94
C PHE A 216 -6.96 31.62 -4.96
N GLN A 217 -7.86 31.91 -5.90
CA GLN A 217 -8.62 33.15 -5.92
C GLN A 217 -9.47 33.29 -4.64
N LYS A 218 -10.18 32.23 -4.24
CA LYS A 218 -10.94 32.23 -2.97
C LYS A 218 -10.05 32.39 -1.75
N CYS A 219 -8.89 31.73 -1.71
CA CYS A 219 -7.93 31.92 -0.61
C CYS A 219 -7.38 33.35 -0.54
N LYS A 220 -7.25 34.03 -1.68
CA LYS A 220 -6.84 35.44 -1.74
C LYS A 220 -7.95 36.39 -1.25
N GLU A 221 -9.21 36.07 -1.54
CA GLU A 221 -10.38 36.84 -1.09
C GLU A 221 -10.71 36.59 0.39
N ASP A 222 -10.55 35.35 0.84
CA ASP A 222 -10.80 34.88 2.20
C ASP A 222 -9.68 33.91 2.65
N PRO A 223 -8.68 34.41 3.39
CA PRO A 223 -7.60 33.57 3.92
C PRO A 223 -8.06 32.41 4.82
N SER A 224 -9.27 32.50 5.42
CA SER A 224 -9.81 31.43 6.26
C SER A 224 -10.24 30.20 5.45
N TYR A 225 -10.46 30.36 4.14
CA TYR A 225 -10.87 29.28 3.24
C TYR A 225 -9.83 28.15 3.17
N TRP A 226 -8.53 28.49 3.20
CA TRP A 226 -7.44 27.51 3.29
C TRP A 226 -7.59 26.62 4.53
N ASN A 227 -7.75 27.26 5.69
CA ASN A 227 -7.86 26.56 6.97
C ASN A 227 -9.12 25.70 7.04
N LYS A 228 -10.22 26.13 6.42
CA LYS A 228 -11.45 25.35 6.30
C LYS A 228 -11.22 24.04 5.55
N VAL A 229 -10.61 24.11 4.36
CA VAL A 229 -10.32 22.91 3.54
C VAL A 229 -9.27 22.02 4.23
N SER A 230 -8.23 22.63 4.79
CA SER A 230 -7.18 21.94 5.57
C SER A 230 -7.76 21.15 6.75
N THR A 231 -8.61 21.78 7.56
CA THR A 231 -9.25 21.16 8.73
C THR A 231 -10.19 20.02 8.33
N ALA A 232 -10.99 20.22 7.28
CA ALA A 232 -11.86 19.17 6.75
C ALA A 232 -11.05 17.98 6.18
N GLY A 233 -9.91 18.25 5.53
CA GLY A 233 -8.95 17.24 5.08
C GLY A 233 -8.41 16.41 6.24
N LEU A 234 -7.93 17.07 7.29
CA LEU A 234 -7.44 16.40 8.49
C LEU A 234 -8.53 15.58 9.19
N GLN A 235 -9.73 16.13 9.35
CA GLN A 235 -10.86 15.42 9.94
C GLN A 235 -11.16 14.12 9.17
N ARG A 236 -11.20 14.20 7.83
CA ARG A 236 -11.40 13.02 6.97
C ARG A 236 -10.33 11.94 7.20
N ILE A 237 -9.06 12.33 7.38
CA ILE A 237 -7.98 11.39 7.70
C ILE A 237 -8.18 10.74 9.07
N TYR A 238 -8.44 11.53 10.12
CA TYR A 238 -8.60 10.99 11.47
C TYR A 238 -9.82 10.09 11.62
N GLU A 239 -10.88 10.30 10.83
CA GLU A 239 -12.10 9.48 10.84
C GLU A 239 -12.00 8.20 10.01
N CYS A 240 -11.12 8.14 8.99
CA CYS A 240 -11.16 7.05 8.00
C CYS A 240 -9.82 6.42 7.62
N TYR A 241 -8.70 7.15 7.71
CA TYR A 241 -7.42 6.78 7.07
C TYR A 241 -6.24 6.82 8.05
N THR A 242 -6.40 6.21 9.23
CA THR A 242 -5.31 6.03 10.20
C THR A 242 -4.94 4.56 10.34
N TRP A 243 -3.67 4.28 10.67
CA TRP A 243 -3.22 2.91 10.94
C TRP A 243 -3.96 2.26 12.11
N LYS A 244 -4.42 3.05 13.09
CA LYS A 244 -5.27 2.57 14.18
C LYS A 244 -6.62 2.03 13.68
N ILE A 245 -7.29 2.78 12.79
CA ILE A 245 -8.56 2.34 12.18
C ILE A 245 -8.33 1.06 11.38
N TYR A 246 -7.27 1.03 10.56
CA TYR A 246 -6.90 -0.16 9.80
C TYR A 246 -6.68 -1.37 10.71
N ALA A 247 -5.82 -1.25 11.74
CA ALA A 247 -5.52 -2.34 12.67
C ALA A 247 -6.79 -2.84 13.39
N THR A 248 -7.63 -1.92 13.86
CA THR A 248 -8.91 -2.25 14.52
C THR A 248 -9.80 -3.08 13.60
N ARG A 249 -9.96 -2.64 12.34
CA ARG A 249 -10.78 -3.32 11.33
C ARG A 249 -10.24 -4.72 11.01
N VAL A 250 -8.95 -4.85 10.76
CA VAL A 250 -8.33 -6.16 10.43
C VAL A 250 -8.46 -7.15 11.59
N LEU A 251 -8.25 -6.71 12.83
CA LEU A 251 -8.39 -7.57 14.00
C LEU A 251 -9.86 -7.94 14.29
N ASN A 252 -10.80 -7.02 14.04
CA ASN A 252 -12.24 -7.33 14.09
C ASN A 252 -12.62 -8.38 13.05
N MET A 253 -12.17 -8.23 11.80
CA MET A 253 -12.35 -9.26 10.76
C MET A 253 -11.75 -10.59 11.20
N GLY A 254 -10.50 -10.60 11.68
CA GLY A 254 -9.86 -11.80 12.19
C GLY A 254 -10.71 -12.52 13.24
N SER A 255 -11.28 -11.78 14.19
CA SER A 255 -12.11 -12.34 15.27
C SER A 255 -13.45 -12.86 14.73
N THR A 256 -14.17 -12.04 13.96
CA THR A 256 -15.48 -12.37 13.38
C THR A 256 -15.40 -13.55 12.42
N TYR A 257 -14.47 -13.54 11.45
CA TYR A 257 -14.35 -14.62 10.48
C TYR A 257 -13.81 -15.91 11.11
N SER A 258 -13.04 -15.85 12.19
CA SER A 258 -12.65 -17.05 12.96
C SER A 258 -13.85 -17.75 13.58
N PHE A 259 -14.80 -16.98 14.11
CA PHE A 259 -16.05 -17.52 14.60
C PHE A 259 -16.88 -18.15 13.46
N TRP A 260 -17.10 -17.42 12.35
CA TRP A 260 -17.84 -17.93 11.19
C TRP A 260 -17.21 -19.19 10.58
N LYS A 261 -15.87 -19.27 10.56
CA LYS A 261 -15.14 -20.45 10.11
C LYS A 261 -15.47 -21.70 10.93
N THR A 262 -15.77 -21.53 12.21
CA THR A 262 -16.14 -22.62 13.11
C THR A 262 -17.55 -23.13 12.83
N LEU A 263 -18.47 -22.24 12.46
CA LEU A 263 -19.87 -22.59 12.17
C LEU A 263 -20.06 -23.26 10.80
N ASN A 264 -19.35 -22.80 9.76
CA ASN A 264 -19.61 -23.25 8.37
C ASN A 264 -18.65 -24.36 7.90
N LYS A 265 -18.39 -25.37 8.72
CA LYS A 265 -17.33 -26.37 8.47
C LYS A 265 -17.55 -27.22 7.21
N GLU A 266 -18.77 -27.67 6.95
CA GLU A 266 -19.07 -28.63 5.87
C GLU A 266 -18.98 -28.03 4.47
N GLU A 267 -19.66 -26.91 4.23
CA GLU A 267 -19.63 -26.19 2.93
C GLU A 267 -18.19 -25.84 2.52
N ARG A 268 -17.37 -25.46 3.51
CA ARG A 268 -15.96 -25.13 3.29
C ARG A 268 -15.13 -26.33 2.88
N GLN A 269 -15.37 -27.51 3.43
CA GLN A 269 -14.63 -28.71 3.04
C GLN A 269 -14.88 -29.07 1.57
N ALA A 270 -16.12 -28.91 1.08
CA ALA A 270 -16.44 -29.14 -0.32
C ALA A 270 -15.67 -28.16 -1.23
N LYS A 271 -15.73 -26.86 -0.93
CA LYS A 271 -14.97 -25.83 -1.65
C LYS A 271 -13.46 -26.09 -1.63
N GLN A 272 -12.93 -26.46 -0.47
CA GLN A 272 -11.50 -26.74 -0.29
C GLN A 272 -11.03 -27.92 -1.14
N ARG A 273 -11.81 -29.01 -1.22
CA ARG A 273 -11.49 -30.16 -2.09
C ARG A 273 -11.44 -29.74 -3.57
N TYR A 274 -12.37 -28.90 -4.01
CA TYR A 274 -12.36 -28.37 -5.37
C TYR A 274 -11.10 -27.55 -5.65
N LEU A 275 -10.74 -26.62 -4.76
CA LEU A 275 -9.53 -25.81 -4.90
C LEU A 275 -8.25 -26.66 -4.84
N GLN A 276 -8.22 -27.72 -4.05
CA GLN A 276 -7.11 -28.69 -4.03
C GLN A 276 -6.96 -29.42 -5.38
N ILE A 277 -8.05 -29.71 -6.09
CA ILE A 277 -7.97 -30.28 -7.45
C ILE A 277 -7.30 -29.28 -8.38
N PHE A 278 -7.71 -28.01 -8.39
CA PHE A 278 -7.07 -26.96 -9.19
C PHE A 278 -5.59 -26.80 -8.85
N TYR A 279 -5.26 -26.78 -7.57
CA TYR A 279 -3.88 -26.70 -7.12
C TYR A 279 -3.04 -27.89 -7.61
N ASN A 280 -3.54 -29.10 -7.43
CA ASN A 280 -2.79 -30.32 -7.71
C ASN A 280 -2.67 -30.65 -9.20
N VAL A 281 -3.74 -30.43 -9.96
CA VAL A 281 -3.84 -30.84 -11.38
C VAL A 281 -3.40 -29.74 -12.32
N GLN A 282 -3.60 -28.46 -11.96
CA GLN A 282 -3.28 -27.33 -12.82
C GLN A 282 -2.06 -26.56 -12.29
N TYR A 283 -2.16 -25.92 -11.13
CA TYR A 283 -1.10 -25.04 -10.63
C TYR A 283 0.25 -25.74 -10.50
N ARG A 284 0.30 -26.92 -9.86
CA ARG A 284 1.56 -27.67 -9.67
C ARG A 284 2.24 -28.02 -10.99
N ASN A 285 1.48 -28.31 -12.04
CA ASN A 285 2.03 -28.65 -13.35
C ASN A 285 2.57 -27.40 -14.06
N LEU A 286 1.84 -26.28 -13.98
CA LEU A 286 2.32 -24.99 -14.51
C LEU A 286 3.59 -24.52 -13.79
N ALA A 287 3.61 -24.58 -12.46
CA ALA A 287 4.76 -24.17 -11.66
C ALA A 287 6.02 -25.03 -11.91
N LYS A 288 5.87 -26.30 -12.32
CA LYS A 288 6.99 -27.15 -12.73
C LYS A 288 7.56 -26.78 -14.10
N ALA A 289 6.76 -26.16 -14.97
CA ALA A 289 7.18 -25.76 -16.31
C ALA A 289 7.98 -24.45 -16.31
N VAL A 290 7.87 -23.65 -15.24
CA VAL A 290 8.67 -22.44 -15.04
C VAL A 290 10.13 -22.82 -14.74
N ALA A 291 11.05 -22.28 -15.53
CA ALA A 291 12.48 -22.60 -15.41
C ALA A 291 13.06 -22.07 -14.08
N ARG A 292 13.91 -22.86 -13.42
CA ARG A 292 14.51 -22.47 -12.13
C ARG A 292 15.79 -21.68 -12.34
N ALA A 293 16.08 -20.78 -11.40
CA ALA A 293 17.33 -20.03 -11.35
C ALA A 293 18.52 -20.99 -11.12
N GLY A 294 19.16 -21.38 -12.22
CA GLY A 294 20.20 -22.43 -12.32
C GLY A 294 20.20 -23.10 -13.70
N ASP A 295 19.02 -23.32 -14.28
CA ASP A 295 18.87 -23.92 -15.62
C ASP A 295 19.26 -22.95 -16.75
N GLN A 296 19.17 -21.64 -16.48
CA GLN A 296 19.54 -20.59 -17.43
C GLN A 296 21.06 -20.49 -17.65
N GLN A 297 21.89 -20.84 -16.66
CA GLN A 297 23.35 -20.90 -16.83
C GLN A 297 23.80 -22.08 -17.70
N ALA A 298 23.03 -23.18 -17.74
CA ALA A 298 23.32 -24.34 -18.60
C ALA A 298 22.91 -24.13 -20.08
N ARG A 299 21.93 -23.24 -20.34
CA ARG A 299 21.51 -22.90 -21.73
C ARG A 299 22.43 -21.88 -22.40
N GLN A 300 23.07 -20.98 -21.64
CA GLN A 300 24.03 -20.01 -22.22
C GLN A 300 25.37 -20.65 -22.61
N THR A 301 25.70 -21.83 -22.11
CA THR A 301 26.92 -22.57 -22.51
C THR A 301 26.72 -23.51 -23.70
N THR A 302 25.48 -23.69 -24.19
CA THR A 302 25.16 -24.62 -25.28
C THR A 302 24.66 -23.97 -26.57
N THR A 303 24.43 -22.66 -26.61
CA THR A 303 24.13 -21.93 -27.85
C THR A 303 25.40 -21.36 -28.49
N GLY A 304 26.29 -22.26 -28.89
CA GLY A 304 27.44 -21.99 -29.75
C GLY A 304 27.35 -22.77 -31.06
N VAL A 305 26.16 -22.92 -31.65
CA VAL A 305 25.99 -23.49 -32.99
C VAL A 305 24.86 -22.74 -33.71
N ALA A 306 25.16 -22.24 -34.91
CA ALA A 306 24.29 -21.44 -35.75
C ALA A 306 23.04 -22.22 -36.22
N PRO A 307 21.86 -21.56 -36.37
CA PRO A 307 20.69 -22.21 -36.94
C PRO A 307 20.72 -22.10 -38.47
N SER A 308 21.05 -23.20 -39.13
CA SER A 308 20.62 -23.46 -40.51
C SER A 308 19.96 -24.83 -40.56
N GLU A 309 18.75 -24.85 -41.14
CA GLU A 309 17.98 -26.02 -41.53
C GLU A 309 17.27 -26.79 -40.41
N ILE A 310 15.94 -26.64 -40.36
CA ILE A 310 14.95 -27.70 -40.63
C ILE A 310 13.56 -27.05 -40.41
N VAL A 311 12.99 -26.56 -41.50
CA VAL A 311 11.53 -26.40 -41.66
C VAL A 311 11.14 -27.49 -42.65
N LYS A 312 10.43 -28.51 -42.16
CA LYS A 312 9.47 -29.37 -42.90
C LYS A 312 9.28 -30.68 -42.12
N ALA A 313 8.14 -30.84 -41.46
CA ALA A 313 7.32 -32.04 -41.54
C ALA A 313 6.06 -31.89 -40.65
N ALA A 314 5.02 -32.59 -41.10
CA ALA A 314 3.76 -32.89 -40.41
C ALA A 314 2.72 -31.77 -40.31
N ASP A 315 2.28 -31.33 -41.49
CA ASP A 315 0.88 -31.02 -41.74
C ASP A 315 0.25 -32.29 -42.35
N SER A 316 -0.42 -33.11 -41.54
CA SER A 316 -1.35 -34.17 -41.97
C SER A 316 -1.93 -34.90 -40.76
N ASP A 317 -3.19 -34.61 -40.42
CA ASP A 317 -4.23 -35.58 -40.06
C ASP A 317 -5.27 -34.95 -39.13
N ALA A 318 -6.41 -34.57 -39.71
CA ALA A 318 -7.74 -34.82 -39.15
C ALA A 318 -8.82 -34.22 -40.08
N LYS A 319 -9.19 -34.95 -41.13
CA LYS A 319 -10.54 -34.89 -41.71
C LYS A 319 -11.35 -36.05 -41.14
N SER A 320 -12.55 -35.72 -40.69
CA SER A 320 -13.78 -36.55 -40.59
C SER A 320 -14.37 -36.62 -39.17
N GLY A 321 -15.64 -36.24 -39.07
CA GLY A 321 -16.44 -36.32 -37.84
C GLY A 321 -17.26 -35.07 -37.56
N GLY A 322 -18.14 -34.68 -38.48
CA GLY A 322 -19.21 -33.74 -38.17
C GLY A 322 -20.37 -34.45 -37.48
N LEU A 323 -20.92 -33.87 -36.41
CA LEU A 323 -22.35 -33.90 -36.10
C LEU A 323 -22.72 -32.77 -35.10
N PHE A 324 -23.44 -31.78 -35.62
CA PHE A 324 -24.52 -30.96 -35.02
C PHE A 324 -24.56 -30.64 -33.52
N CYS A 325 -24.52 -29.33 -33.19
CA CYS A 325 -25.65 -28.49 -32.70
C CYS A 325 -25.11 -27.08 -32.35
N HIS A 326 -25.27 -26.06 -33.20
CA HIS A 326 -26.38 -25.09 -33.29
C HIS A 326 -26.63 -24.19 -32.05
N GLY A 327 -26.47 -22.87 -32.26
CA GLY A 327 -26.94 -21.76 -31.42
C GLY A 327 -25.85 -21.21 -30.48
N ILE A 328 -25.36 -19.97 -30.55
CA ILE A 328 -25.83 -18.72 -31.15
C ILE A 328 -24.58 -17.90 -31.51
N GLN A 329 -24.55 -17.37 -32.74
CA GLN A 329 -23.54 -16.44 -33.25
C GLN A 329 -24.32 -15.28 -33.88
N ALA A 330 -24.27 -14.10 -33.26
CA ALA A 330 -24.76 -12.79 -33.71
C ALA A 330 -24.52 -11.84 -32.51
N GLU A 331 -23.80 -10.73 -32.54
CA GLU A 331 -23.29 -9.81 -33.57
C GLU A 331 -21.99 -9.20 -33.01
N PHE A 332 -20.99 -8.94 -33.84
CA PHE A 332 -20.13 -7.73 -33.81
C PHE A 332 -19.05 -7.91 -34.90
N GLN A 333 -19.45 -7.64 -36.14
CA GLN A 333 -18.56 -7.24 -37.23
C GLN A 333 -19.03 -5.88 -37.72
N ALA A 334 -18.26 -4.82 -37.44
CA ALA A 334 -18.01 -3.70 -38.34
C ALA A 334 -17.30 -2.56 -37.57
N ASN A 335 -15.96 -2.56 -37.62
CA ASN A 335 -15.14 -1.43 -38.06
C ASN A 335 -13.68 -1.76 -37.78
N GLY A 336 -13.10 -2.52 -38.71
CA GLY A 336 -11.66 -2.67 -38.81
C GLY A 336 -11.07 -1.38 -39.38
N GLN A 337 -10.29 -0.68 -38.57
CA GLN A 337 -9.31 0.27 -39.06
C GLN A 337 -7.94 -0.22 -38.59
N HIS A 338 -7.08 -0.51 -39.58
CA HIS A 338 -5.75 -1.05 -39.42
C HIS A 338 -4.89 -0.23 -38.45
N CYS A 339 -4.62 -0.76 -37.26
CA CYS A 339 -3.43 -0.41 -36.48
C CYS A 339 -2.40 -1.54 -36.65
N ARG A 340 -1.46 -1.32 -37.58
CA ARG A 340 -0.23 -2.10 -37.68
C ARG A 340 0.70 -1.75 -36.52
N ASP A 341 1.31 -2.79 -35.95
CA ASP A 341 2.65 -2.82 -35.36
C ASP A 341 3.02 -1.73 -34.34
N ASN A 342 2.84 -2.04 -33.05
CA ASN A 342 3.84 -1.84 -31.98
C ASN A 342 3.23 -2.16 -30.61
N ALA A 343 3.11 -3.44 -30.27
CA ALA A 343 2.89 -3.87 -28.89
C ALA A 343 4.17 -3.60 -28.09
N ARG A 344 4.28 -2.41 -27.48
CA ARG A 344 5.39 -2.07 -26.57
C ARG A 344 5.01 -2.40 -25.14
N CYS A 345 5.89 -3.20 -24.55
CA CYS A 345 5.94 -3.65 -23.17
C CYS A 345 5.79 -2.52 -22.13
N PRO A 346 4.80 -2.58 -21.22
CA PRO A 346 4.82 -1.84 -19.96
C PRO A 346 5.42 -2.73 -18.85
N THR A 347 6.49 -2.26 -18.21
CA THR A 347 7.21 -2.98 -17.15
C THR A 347 6.71 -2.57 -15.76
N THR A 348 6.35 -3.59 -14.95
CA THR A 348 6.40 -3.83 -13.47
C THR A 348 5.78 -2.88 -12.40
N LYS A 349 4.74 -3.24 -11.64
CA LYS A 349 4.50 -2.86 -10.19
C LYS A 349 3.07 -3.30 -9.82
N PRO A 350 2.69 -3.45 -8.52
CA PRO A 350 3.24 -2.93 -7.26
C PRO A 350 3.92 -4.04 -6.44
N VAL A 351 4.43 -3.69 -5.26
CA VAL A 351 5.12 -4.60 -4.35
C VAL A 351 4.60 -4.37 -2.93
N PRO A 352 4.37 -5.42 -2.12
CA PRO A 352 3.81 -5.35 -0.78
C PRO A 352 4.50 -4.40 0.20
N ASP A 353 5.82 -4.22 0.16
CA ASP A 353 6.56 -3.57 1.26
C ASP A 353 6.01 -2.19 1.64
N GLU A 354 5.48 -1.40 0.71
CA GLU A 354 4.95 -0.03 0.93
C GLU A 354 3.89 0.08 2.05
N GLU A 355 2.99 -0.92 2.16
CA GLU A 355 1.89 -0.91 3.13
C GLU A 355 2.17 -1.77 4.38
N MET A 356 3.27 -2.54 4.40
CA MET A 356 3.39 -3.71 5.26
C MET A 356 4.01 -3.48 6.63
N LEU A 357 5.17 -2.84 6.76
CA LEU A 357 5.76 -2.60 8.08
C LEU A 357 5.08 -1.46 8.83
N PRO A 358 4.56 -0.37 8.20
CA PRO A 358 3.86 0.67 8.96
C PRO A 358 2.61 0.17 9.69
N LYS A 359 1.94 -0.89 9.20
CA LYS A 359 0.78 -1.49 9.89
C LYS A 359 1.13 -2.39 11.06
N VAL A 360 2.35 -2.97 11.10
CA VAL A 360 2.72 -3.93 12.16
C VAL A 360 2.75 -3.27 13.54
N PRO A 361 3.37 -2.09 13.74
CA PRO A 361 3.30 -1.37 15.02
C PRO A 361 1.87 -1.07 15.46
N ALA A 362 1.00 -0.60 14.56
CA ALA A 362 -0.38 -0.30 14.90
C ALA A 362 -1.19 -1.55 15.25
N MET A 363 -0.93 -2.68 14.57
CA MET A 363 -1.54 -3.97 14.90
C MET A 363 -1.05 -4.49 16.25
N GLU A 364 0.25 -4.40 16.56
CA GLU A 364 0.79 -4.81 17.85
C GLU A 364 0.24 -3.94 18.99
N GLU A 365 0.18 -2.61 18.81
CA GLU A 365 -0.39 -1.68 19.78
C GLU A 365 -1.86 -2.00 20.08
N GLU A 366 -2.67 -2.21 19.04
CA GLU A 366 -4.09 -2.57 19.19
C GLU A 366 -4.26 -3.95 19.85
N LEU A 367 -3.43 -4.94 19.51
CA LEU A 367 -3.44 -6.25 20.19
C LEU A 367 -3.10 -6.10 21.68
N LEU A 368 -2.04 -5.38 22.01
CA LEU A 368 -1.64 -5.14 23.41
C LEU A 368 -2.74 -4.44 24.19
N GLN A 369 -3.40 -3.46 23.57
CA GLN A 369 -4.53 -2.76 24.17
C GLN A 369 -5.70 -3.72 24.43
N ARG A 370 -6.09 -4.55 23.44
CA ARG A 370 -7.18 -5.53 23.59
C ARG A 370 -6.90 -6.56 24.67
N ILE A 371 -5.70 -7.15 24.65
CA ILE A 371 -5.27 -8.15 25.63
C ILE A 371 -5.32 -7.57 27.04
N LYS A 372 -4.78 -6.35 27.22
CA LYS A 372 -4.82 -5.64 28.50
C LYS A 372 -6.26 -5.42 28.96
N GLN A 373 -7.12 -4.86 28.10
CA GLN A 373 -8.52 -4.57 28.44
C GLN A 373 -9.34 -5.81 28.79
N GLN A 374 -8.92 -7.01 28.36
CA GLN A 374 -9.58 -8.27 28.72
C GLN A 374 -8.96 -8.98 29.93
N GLY A 375 -8.02 -8.33 30.63
CA GLY A 375 -7.39 -8.90 31.84
C GLY A 375 -6.50 -10.09 31.55
N LEU A 376 -5.92 -10.17 30.34
CA LEU A 376 -5.03 -11.24 29.92
C LEU A 376 -3.56 -10.81 30.00
N HIS A 377 -2.68 -11.78 30.26
CA HIS A 377 -1.22 -11.59 30.34
C HIS A 377 -0.49 -12.39 29.25
N VAL A 378 -1.08 -12.45 28.05
CA VAL A 378 -0.49 -13.13 26.89
C VAL A 378 0.36 -12.13 26.11
N THR A 379 1.52 -12.55 25.66
CA THR A 379 2.37 -11.74 24.78
C THR A 379 1.96 -12.00 23.33
N PRO A 380 1.42 -11.00 22.59
CA PRO A 380 1.11 -11.18 21.18
C PRO A 380 2.40 -11.30 20.37
N LYS A 381 2.38 -12.09 19.29
CA LYS A 381 3.50 -12.22 18.36
C LYS A 381 3.02 -11.98 16.94
N ILE A 382 3.67 -11.07 16.21
CA ILE A 382 3.44 -10.87 14.78
C ILE A 382 4.71 -11.29 14.02
N LEU A 383 4.57 -12.25 13.11
CA LEU A 383 5.66 -12.70 12.24
C LEU A 383 5.37 -12.27 10.80
N VAL A 384 6.25 -11.43 10.24
CA VAL A 384 6.24 -11.05 8.82
C VAL A 384 7.19 -11.99 8.08
N LEU A 385 6.63 -12.92 7.32
CA LEU A 385 7.37 -13.90 6.56
C LEU A 385 7.70 -13.39 5.16
N THR A 386 8.99 -13.47 4.85
CA THR A 386 9.54 -13.09 3.55
C THR A 386 10.69 -14.04 3.15
N ARG A 387 11.30 -13.81 1.99
CA ARG A 387 12.40 -14.63 1.50
C ARG A 387 13.75 -14.22 2.12
N LEU A 388 14.54 -15.21 2.52
CA LEU A 388 15.97 -15.01 2.82
C LEU A 388 16.76 -14.97 1.50
N ILE A 389 17.54 -13.90 1.31
CA ILE A 389 18.38 -13.69 0.12
C ILE A 389 19.85 -13.57 0.56
N PRO A 390 20.61 -14.70 0.60
CA PRO A 390 21.99 -14.72 1.06
C PRO A 390 22.93 -13.72 0.36
N ASP A 391 22.73 -13.46 -0.94
CA ASP A 391 23.61 -12.59 -1.72
C ASP A 391 23.20 -11.10 -1.70
N ALA A 392 22.16 -10.74 -0.93
CA ALA A 392 21.68 -9.36 -0.82
C ALA A 392 22.60 -8.47 0.07
N LYS A 393 23.77 -8.12 -0.47
CA LYS A 393 24.76 -7.25 0.20
C LYS A 393 24.20 -5.83 0.39
N GLY A 394 24.53 -5.21 1.53
CA GLY A 394 24.13 -3.83 1.85
C GLY A 394 22.73 -3.68 2.46
N THR A 395 21.99 -4.79 2.58
CA THR A 395 20.66 -4.87 3.21
C THR A 395 20.67 -5.90 4.34
N LYS A 396 19.58 -5.97 5.13
CA LYS A 396 19.36 -7.06 6.10
C LYS A 396 18.58 -8.26 5.52
N CYS A 397 18.39 -8.33 4.20
CA CYS A 397 17.63 -9.43 3.57
C CYS A 397 18.30 -10.81 3.69
N ASN A 398 19.56 -10.86 4.13
CA ASN A 398 20.30 -12.08 4.47
C ASN A 398 20.25 -12.43 5.97
N VAL A 399 19.52 -11.66 6.79
CA VAL A 399 19.33 -11.91 8.22
C VAL A 399 18.01 -12.65 8.42
N GLU A 400 18.09 -13.84 9.01
CA GLU A 400 16.94 -14.74 9.18
C GLU A 400 15.83 -14.15 10.05
N LEU A 401 16.19 -13.53 11.19
CA LEU A 401 15.23 -12.95 12.11
C LEU A 401 15.62 -11.52 12.44
N GLU A 402 14.72 -10.57 12.18
CA GLU A 402 14.93 -9.14 12.39
C GLU A 402 13.76 -8.54 13.17
N PRO A 403 13.98 -7.90 14.33
CA PRO A 403 12.92 -7.19 15.05
C PRO A 403 12.33 -6.05 14.21
N VAL A 404 11.02 -5.89 14.24
CA VAL A 404 10.35 -4.75 13.59
C VAL A 404 10.52 -3.50 14.47
N GLU A 405 10.93 -2.38 13.87
CA GLU A 405 11.11 -1.09 14.53
C GLU A 405 9.79 -0.57 15.11
N ASN A 406 9.89 0.11 16.24
CA ASN A 406 8.73 0.60 17.01
C ASN A 406 7.78 -0.50 17.50
N THR A 407 8.25 -1.74 17.59
CA THR A 407 7.52 -2.87 18.18
C THR A 407 8.32 -3.55 19.29
N LYS A 408 7.66 -4.33 20.13
CA LYS A 408 8.26 -5.09 21.23
C LYS A 408 8.37 -6.58 20.92
N TYR A 409 7.42 -7.14 20.18
CA TYR A 409 7.24 -8.59 20.04
C TYR A 409 7.16 -9.04 18.58
N SER A 410 7.18 -8.10 17.63
CA SER A 410 7.01 -8.37 16.20
C SER A 410 8.35 -8.53 15.47
N HIS A 411 8.42 -9.50 14.56
CA HIS A 411 9.65 -9.86 13.86
C HIS A 411 9.41 -10.14 12.38
N ILE A 412 10.40 -9.81 11.56
CA ILE A 412 10.54 -10.29 10.18
C ILE A 412 11.27 -11.62 10.23
N LEU A 413 10.65 -12.66 9.68
CA LEU A 413 11.22 -14.00 9.54
C LEU A 413 11.49 -14.30 8.06
N ARG A 414 12.76 -14.52 7.72
CA ARG A 414 13.21 -14.78 6.36
C ARG A 414 13.50 -16.26 6.17
N VAL A 415 12.79 -16.90 5.25
CA VAL A 415 12.98 -18.32 4.94
C VAL A 415 13.62 -18.46 3.55
N PRO A 416 14.68 -19.25 3.37
CA PRO A 416 15.31 -19.39 2.07
C PRO A 416 14.45 -20.23 1.13
N PHE A 417 14.47 -19.86 -0.15
CA PHE A 417 14.14 -20.82 -1.20
C PHE A 417 15.21 -21.88 -1.31
N LYS A 418 14.81 -23.06 -1.75
CA LYS A 418 15.69 -24.21 -1.89
C LYS A 418 15.82 -24.62 -3.34
N THR A 419 17.03 -24.96 -3.76
CA THR A 419 17.33 -25.66 -5.01
C THR A 419 16.90 -27.14 -4.92
N GLU A 420 16.95 -27.88 -6.03
CA GLU A 420 16.57 -29.30 -6.06
C GLU A 420 17.40 -30.15 -5.12
N ASP A 421 18.71 -29.91 -5.07
CA ASP A 421 19.64 -30.54 -4.13
C ASP A 421 19.48 -30.08 -2.67
N GLY A 422 18.49 -29.22 -2.39
CA GLY A 422 18.11 -28.80 -1.04
C GLY A 422 18.98 -27.69 -0.43
N LYS A 423 19.90 -27.11 -1.20
CA LYS A 423 20.69 -25.94 -0.79
C LYS A 423 19.87 -24.66 -0.86
N ASP A 424 20.35 -23.62 -0.19
CA ASP A 424 19.71 -22.29 -0.25
C ASP A 424 19.95 -21.65 -1.62
N LEU A 425 18.88 -21.17 -2.24
CA LEU A 425 18.95 -20.37 -3.44
C LEU A 425 19.38 -18.95 -3.06
N ARG A 426 20.60 -18.58 -3.48
CA ARG A 426 21.31 -17.43 -2.95
C ARG A 426 20.92 -16.10 -3.59
N GLN A 427 20.68 -16.10 -4.91
CA GLN A 427 20.36 -14.92 -5.70
C GLN A 427 18.88 -14.53 -5.61
N TRP A 428 18.58 -13.26 -5.84
CA TRP A 428 17.20 -12.77 -6.00
C TRP A 428 16.50 -13.45 -7.19
N VAL A 429 15.17 -13.55 -7.10
CA VAL A 429 14.30 -14.13 -8.13
C VAL A 429 13.11 -13.17 -8.29
N SER A 430 12.77 -12.87 -9.54
CA SER A 430 11.61 -12.07 -9.90
C SER A 430 10.32 -12.66 -9.33
N ARG A 431 9.37 -11.82 -8.96
CA ARG A 431 8.03 -12.22 -8.52
C ARG A 431 7.29 -13.05 -9.58
N PHE A 432 7.61 -12.86 -10.86
CA PHE A 432 7.06 -13.66 -11.96
C PHE A 432 7.68 -15.08 -12.04
N ASP A 433 8.89 -15.27 -11.53
CA ASP A 433 9.65 -16.53 -11.65
C ASP A 433 9.60 -17.38 -10.36
N ILE A 434 8.79 -16.97 -9.38
CA ILE A 434 8.85 -17.47 -8.01
C ILE A 434 8.08 -18.78 -7.78
N TYR A 435 7.13 -19.08 -8.67
CA TYR A 435 6.14 -20.15 -8.52
C TYR A 435 6.70 -21.56 -8.25
N PRO A 436 7.84 -21.99 -8.85
CA PRO A 436 8.44 -23.30 -8.56
C PRO A 436 8.89 -23.51 -7.11
N TYR A 437 9.06 -22.42 -6.34
CA TYR A 437 9.63 -22.44 -5.01
C TYR A 437 8.57 -22.38 -3.90
N LEU A 438 7.37 -21.86 -4.20
CA LEU A 438 6.37 -21.49 -3.21
C LEU A 438 5.85 -22.67 -2.36
N GLU A 439 5.67 -23.85 -2.95
CA GLU A 439 5.20 -25.02 -2.20
C GLU A 439 6.20 -25.47 -1.13
N ARG A 440 7.48 -25.58 -1.50
CA ARG A 440 8.54 -25.96 -0.56
C ARG A 440 8.79 -24.85 0.46
N TYR A 441 8.70 -23.58 0.03
CA TYR A 441 8.75 -22.44 0.94
C TYR A 441 7.64 -22.49 1.98
N ALA A 442 6.41 -22.80 1.59
CA ALA A 442 5.28 -22.98 2.50
C ALA A 442 5.56 -24.07 3.55
N GLN A 443 6.09 -25.22 3.12
CA GLN A 443 6.45 -26.32 4.02
C GLN A 443 7.53 -25.90 5.04
N ASN A 444 8.62 -25.29 4.58
CA ASN A 444 9.72 -24.83 5.43
C ASN A 444 9.27 -23.72 6.40
N SER A 445 8.45 -22.79 5.90
CA SER A 445 7.90 -21.69 6.70
C SER A 445 6.98 -22.22 7.80
N CYS A 446 6.12 -23.19 7.49
CA CYS A 446 5.24 -23.81 8.47
C CYS A 446 6.00 -24.39 9.67
N ALA A 447 7.15 -25.05 9.44
CA ALA A 447 7.96 -25.60 10.53
C ALA A 447 8.52 -24.49 11.45
N LYS A 448 9.08 -23.43 10.86
CA LYS A 448 9.64 -22.30 11.62
C LYS A 448 8.58 -21.48 12.36
N ILE A 449 7.40 -21.30 11.76
CA ILE A 449 6.27 -20.61 12.39
C ILE A 449 5.87 -21.33 13.68
N LEU A 450 5.67 -22.65 13.61
CA LEU A 450 5.22 -23.43 14.76
C LEU A 450 6.27 -23.43 15.89
N ASP A 451 7.55 -23.43 15.53
CA ASP A 451 8.67 -23.34 16.47
C ASP A 451 8.71 -21.98 17.18
N ILE A 452 8.67 -20.87 16.44
CA ILE A 452 8.78 -19.51 17.01
C ILE A 452 7.53 -19.09 17.78
N LEU A 453 6.34 -19.47 17.30
CA LEU A 453 5.08 -19.13 17.95
C LEU A 453 4.76 -20.08 19.11
N GLU A 454 5.45 -21.22 19.23
CA GLU A 454 5.14 -22.30 20.18
C GLU A 454 3.68 -22.78 20.04
N GLY A 455 3.15 -22.73 18.83
CA GLY A 455 1.75 -22.97 18.54
C GLY A 455 1.37 -22.56 17.12
N LYS A 456 0.10 -22.79 16.77
CA LYS A 456 -0.44 -22.30 15.49
C LYS A 456 -0.72 -20.80 15.57
N PRO A 457 -0.63 -20.06 14.44
CA PRO A 457 -1.16 -18.71 14.39
C PRO A 457 -2.68 -18.71 14.55
N ASP A 458 -3.22 -17.61 15.05
CA ASP A 458 -4.66 -17.36 15.13
C ASP A 458 -5.19 -16.72 13.84
N LEU A 459 -4.33 -15.97 13.15
CA LEU A 459 -4.62 -15.30 11.88
C LEU A 459 -3.44 -15.40 10.91
N ILE A 460 -3.73 -15.71 9.65
CA ILE A 460 -2.78 -15.64 8.54
C ILE A 460 -3.26 -14.57 7.55
N ILE A 461 -2.37 -13.67 7.15
CA ILE A 461 -2.65 -12.66 6.11
C ILE A 461 -1.70 -12.88 4.94
N GLY A 462 -2.25 -13.23 3.78
CA GLY A 462 -1.50 -13.25 2.52
C GLY A 462 -1.42 -11.86 1.89
N ASN A 463 -0.31 -11.56 1.22
CA ASN A 463 -0.14 -10.32 0.46
C ASN A 463 0.40 -10.64 -0.92
N TYR A 464 -0.22 -10.05 -1.95
CA TYR A 464 0.07 -10.32 -3.36
C TYR A 464 -0.11 -11.80 -3.75
N THR A 465 -0.01 -12.15 -5.03
CA THR A 465 -0.27 -13.51 -5.54
C THR A 465 0.52 -14.59 -4.77
N ASP A 466 1.83 -14.41 -4.60
CA ASP A 466 2.71 -15.40 -4.00
C ASP A 466 2.47 -15.58 -2.49
N GLY A 467 2.36 -14.48 -1.75
CA GLY A 467 2.02 -14.50 -0.33
C GLY A 467 0.60 -15.02 -0.10
N ASN A 468 -0.36 -14.66 -0.95
CA ASN A 468 -1.73 -15.18 -0.91
C ASN A 468 -1.78 -16.69 -1.15
N LEU A 469 -1.01 -17.21 -2.09
CA LEU A 469 -0.95 -18.65 -2.34
C LEU A 469 -0.35 -19.40 -1.15
N VAL A 470 0.78 -18.94 -0.62
CA VAL A 470 1.41 -19.58 0.54
C VAL A 470 0.51 -19.50 1.78
N ALA A 471 -0.14 -18.35 2.00
CA ALA A 471 -1.16 -18.20 3.04
C ALA A 471 -2.29 -19.22 2.87
N SER A 472 -2.74 -19.46 1.63
CA SER A 472 -3.79 -20.45 1.30
C SER A 472 -3.35 -21.88 1.59
N LEU A 473 -2.09 -22.21 1.35
CA LEU A 473 -1.56 -23.55 1.67
C LEU A 473 -1.46 -23.76 3.19
N LEU A 474 -1.01 -22.76 3.93
CA LEU A 474 -0.83 -22.86 5.38
C LEU A 474 -2.16 -22.77 6.15
N SER A 475 -3.06 -21.89 5.76
CA SER A 475 -4.39 -21.76 6.37
C SER A 475 -5.16 -23.08 6.30
N ASN A 476 -5.06 -23.75 5.15
CA ASN A 476 -5.63 -25.07 4.91
C ASN A 476 -4.97 -26.16 5.74
N LYS A 477 -3.64 -26.14 5.87
CA LYS A 477 -2.87 -27.13 6.65
C LYS A 477 -3.08 -26.99 8.15
N LEU A 478 -3.14 -25.76 8.66
CA LEU A 478 -3.20 -25.45 10.08
C LEU A 478 -4.62 -25.18 10.59
N CYS A 479 -5.61 -25.14 9.69
CA CYS A 479 -6.99 -24.77 9.98
C CYS A 479 -7.09 -23.39 10.67
N VAL A 480 -6.40 -22.39 10.11
CA VAL A 480 -6.29 -21.03 10.65
C VAL A 480 -7.03 -20.04 9.74
N THR A 481 -7.68 -19.03 10.30
CA THR A 481 -8.38 -17.98 9.55
C THR A 481 -7.42 -17.24 8.63
N GLN A 482 -7.85 -17.00 7.39
CA GLN A 482 -7.05 -16.40 6.33
C GLN A 482 -7.66 -15.10 5.79
N GLY A 483 -6.96 -13.99 5.98
CA GLY A 483 -7.14 -12.78 5.19
C GLY A 483 -6.24 -12.79 3.96
N THR A 484 -6.65 -12.13 2.87
CA THR A 484 -5.77 -11.80 1.75
C THR A 484 -5.87 -10.34 1.36
N ILE A 485 -4.76 -9.78 0.90
CA ILE A 485 -4.64 -8.44 0.32
C ILE A 485 -3.98 -8.61 -1.04
N ALA A 486 -4.65 -8.23 -2.12
CA ALA A 486 -4.06 -8.37 -3.46
C ALA A 486 -2.91 -7.39 -3.69
N HIS A 487 -3.05 -6.14 -3.21
CA HIS A 487 -2.24 -4.96 -3.62
C HIS A 487 -2.43 -4.60 -5.08
N ALA A 488 -2.37 -5.58 -5.97
CA ALA A 488 -2.78 -5.48 -7.36
C ALA A 488 -3.09 -6.84 -7.96
N LEU A 489 -3.88 -6.81 -9.03
CA LEU A 489 -4.16 -7.95 -9.87
C LEU A 489 -3.64 -7.71 -11.29
N GLU A 490 -2.54 -8.40 -11.64
CA GLU A 490 -1.78 -8.15 -12.88
C GLU A 490 -2.64 -8.31 -14.14
N LYS A 491 -3.70 -9.14 -14.10
CA LYS A 491 -4.62 -9.31 -15.24
C LYS A 491 -5.24 -7.98 -15.73
N THR A 492 -5.45 -7.03 -14.82
CA THR A 492 -6.01 -5.71 -15.15
C THR A 492 -4.97 -4.71 -15.68
N LYS A 493 -3.69 -5.01 -15.47
CA LYS A 493 -2.57 -4.15 -15.90
C LYS A 493 -2.03 -4.53 -17.26
N TYR A 494 -2.10 -5.82 -17.57
CA TYR A 494 -1.70 -6.35 -18.86
C TYR A 494 -2.94 -6.63 -19.69
N GLU A 495 -3.23 -5.73 -20.62
CA GLU A 495 -4.39 -5.83 -21.52
C GLU A 495 -4.38 -7.15 -22.30
N ASP A 496 -5.55 -7.79 -22.38
CA ASP A 496 -5.75 -9.12 -22.98
C ASP A 496 -4.81 -10.22 -22.46
N SER A 497 -4.19 -10.06 -21.29
CA SER A 497 -3.19 -11.01 -20.77
C SER A 497 -3.75 -12.38 -20.47
N ASP A 498 -5.06 -12.50 -20.26
CA ASP A 498 -5.75 -13.78 -20.11
C ASP A 498 -5.96 -14.48 -21.45
N VAL A 499 -6.44 -13.78 -22.48
CA VAL A 499 -6.67 -14.36 -23.82
C VAL A 499 -5.34 -14.64 -24.54
N LYS A 500 -4.35 -13.75 -24.40
CA LYS A 500 -3.02 -13.83 -25.02
C LYS A 500 -1.97 -14.44 -24.08
N TRP A 501 -2.39 -15.12 -23.02
CA TRP A 501 -1.50 -15.61 -21.96
C TRP A 501 -0.30 -16.39 -22.51
N ARG A 502 -0.48 -17.25 -23.52
CA ARG A 502 0.58 -18.10 -24.09
C ARG A 502 1.77 -17.30 -24.65
N GLU A 503 1.50 -16.15 -25.26
CA GLU A 503 2.52 -15.27 -25.81
C GLU A 503 3.31 -14.58 -24.68
N MET A 504 2.63 -14.31 -23.57
CA MET A 504 3.17 -13.61 -22.40
C MET A 504 3.80 -14.57 -21.36
N ASP A 505 3.46 -15.86 -21.40
CA ASP A 505 3.77 -16.83 -20.36
C ASP A 505 5.27 -17.14 -20.26
N GLN A 506 6.02 -17.01 -21.35
CA GLN A 506 7.47 -17.19 -21.33
C GLN A 506 8.18 -16.13 -20.48
N LYS A 507 7.58 -14.96 -20.30
CA LYS A 507 8.17 -13.81 -19.60
C LYS A 507 7.56 -13.55 -18.24
N TYR A 508 6.24 -13.68 -18.11
CA TYR A 508 5.50 -13.27 -16.91
C TYR A 508 4.87 -14.43 -16.16
N HIS A 509 4.82 -15.62 -16.77
CA HIS A 509 4.24 -16.81 -16.16
C HIS A 509 2.80 -16.57 -15.63
N PHE A 510 1.98 -15.82 -16.40
CA PHE A 510 0.61 -15.47 -16.05
C PHE A 510 -0.30 -16.69 -15.84
N SER A 511 0.00 -17.81 -16.49
CA SER A 511 -0.70 -19.06 -16.24
C SER A 511 -0.61 -19.48 -14.76
N CYS A 512 0.57 -19.38 -14.16
CA CYS A 512 0.77 -19.63 -12.73
C CYS A 512 0.11 -18.56 -11.88
N GLN A 513 0.31 -17.30 -12.23
CA GLN A 513 -0.20 -16.15 -11.49
C GLN A 513 -1.73 -16.17 -11.36
N PHE A 514 -2.44 -16.22 -12.49
CA PHE A 514 -3.90 -16.17 -12.50
C PHE A 514 -4.50 -17.41 -11.84
N THR A 515 -3.86 -18.58 -12.00
CA THR A 515 -4.29 -19.80 -11.29
C THR A 515 -4.13 -19.64 -9.77
N ALA A 516 -3.00 -19.06 -9.31
CA ALA A 516 -2.75 -18.81 -7.90
C ALA A 516 -3.72 -17.78 -7.31
N ASP A 517 -3.97 -16.67 -8.02
CA ASP A 517 -4.95 -15.65 -7.65
C ASP A 517 -6.34 -16.29 -7.47
N MET A 518 -6.78 -17.10 -8.44
CA MET A 518 -8.08 -17.78 -8.38
C MET A 518 -8.20 -18.74 -7.19
N ILE A 519 -7.13 -19.48 -6.88
CA ILE A 519 -7.08 -20.37 -5.71
C ILE A 519 -7.18 -19.54 -4.43
N SER A 520 -6.41 -18.47 -4.32
CA SER A 520 -6.32 -17.68 -3.11
C SER A 520 -7.57 -16.85 -2.82
N MET A 521 -8.13 -16.17 -3.81
CA MET A 521 -9.40 -15.43 -3.68
C MET A 521 -10.50 -16.34 -3.14
N ASN A 522 -10.54 -17.58 -3.62
CA ASN A 522 -11.57 -18.53 -3.23
C ASN A 522 -11.29 -19.27 -1.92
N THR A 523 -10.02 -19.43 -1.53
CA THR A 523 -9.63 -20.04 -0.24
C THR A 523 -9.86 -19.07 0.93
N SER A 524 -9.68 -17.77 0.69
CA SER A 524 -9.71 -16.73 1.73
C SER A 524 -11.02 -16.71 2.52
N ASP A 525 -10.87 -16.54 3.85
CA ASP A 525 -11.98 -16.27 4.76
C ASP A 525 -12.56 -14.88 4.51
N PHE A 526 -11.67 -13.89 4.38
CA PHE A 526 -11.99 -12.52 4.02
C PHE A 526 -10.91 -11.94 3.10
N ILE A 527 -11.30 -10.96 2.31
CA ILE A 527 -10.43 -10.22 1.39
C ILE A 527 -10.45 -8.76 1.83
N ILE A 528 -9.28 -8.20 2.08
CA ILE A 528 -9.10 -6.77 2.35
C ILE A 528 -8.72 -6.09 1.04
N THR A 529 -9.44 -5.01 0.75
CA THR A 529 -9.12 -4.08 -0.33
C THR A 529 -8.95 -2.67 0.23
N SER A 530 -8.17 -1.85 -0.48
CA SER A 530 -7.94 -0.46 -0.06
C SER A 530 -9.07 0.47 -0.52
N THR A 531 -9.82 0.08 -1.56
CA THR A 531 -10.90 0.88 -2.18
C THR A 531 -12.06 0.02 -2.65
N TYR A 532 -13.23 0.63 -2.82
CA TYR A 532 -14.34 0.02 -3.54
C TYR A 532 -14.00 -0.21 -5.02
N GLN A 533 -13.22 0.69 -5.64
CA GLN A 533 -12.84 0.56 -7.06
C GLN A 533 -11.99 -0.69 -7.32
N GLU A 534 -11.19 -1.12 -6.37
CA GLU A 534 -10.46 -2.39 -6.45
C GLU A 534 -11.43 -3.58 -6.58
N ILE A 535 -12.58 -3.53 -5.91
CA ILE A 535 -13.60 -4.61 -5.95
C ILE A 535 -14.43 -4.52 -7.23
N ALA A 536 -15.19 -3.43 -7.39
CA ALA A 536 -16.28 -3.30 -8.36
C ALA A 536 -16.14 -2.09 -9.30
N GLY A 537 -15.03 -1.36 -9.21
CA GLY A 537 -14.74 -0.27 -10.13
C GLY A 537 -15.79 0.85 -10.12
N SER A 538 -15.86 1.58 -11.22
CA SER A 538 -16.83 2.66 -11.41
C SER A 538 -18.02 2.20 -12.25
N LYS A 539 -18.98 3.10 -12.48
CA LYS A 539 -20.09 2.83 -13.41
C LYS A 539 -19.63 2.57 -14.84
N GLU A 540 -18.46 3.10 -15.21
CA GLU A 540 -17.91 3.08 -16.56
C GLU A 540 -16.84 2.00 -16.75
N LYS A 541 -16.17 1.57 -15.68
CA LYS A 541 -15.04 0.64 -15.74
C LYS A 541 -15.13 -0.42 -14.63
N PRO A 542 -15.05 -1.71 -14.98
CA PRO A 542 -15.13 -2.78 -13.98
C PRO A 542 -13.94 -2.77 -13.02
N GLY A 543 -14.16 -3.25 -11.81
CA GLY A 543 -13.15 -3.33 -10.75
C GLY A 543 -12.05 -4.36 -11.02
N GLN A 544 -10.96 -4.31 -10.25
CA GLN A 544 -9.86 -5.27 -10.43
C GLN A 544 -10.31 -6.71 -10.15
N TYR A 545 -11.01 -6.94 -9.04
CA TYR A 545 -11.61 -8.24 -8.74
C TYR A 545 -12.74 -8.59 -9.69
N GLU A 546 -13.55 -7.63 -10.10
CA GLU A 546 -14.63 -7.85 -11.08
C GLU A 546 -14.12 -8.40 -12.42
N HIS A 547 -12.93 -7.96 -12.88
CA HIS A 547 -12.29 -8.53 -14.07
C HIS A 547 -11.98 -10.03 -13.94
N HIS A 548 -11.99 -10.59 -12.73
CA HIS A 548 -11.81 -12.02 -12.44
C HIS A 548 -13.13 -12.76 -12.26
N TYR A 549 -14.29 -12.10 -12.42
CA TYR A 549 -15.61 -12.73 -12.37
C TYR A 549 -15.76 -13.78 -13.45
N ALA A 550 -15.47 -13.45 -14.71
CA ALA A 550 -15.49 -14.40 -15.80
C ALA A 550 -14.38 -14.07 -16.81
N PHE A 551 -13.53 -15.05 -17.09
CA PHE A 551 -12.47 -14.92 -18.10
C PHE A 551 -12.01 -16.30 -18.59
N THR A 552 -11.23 -16.30 -19.67
CA THR A 552 -10.70 -17.53 -20.27
C THR A 552 -9.22 -17.41 -20.52
N MET A 553 -8.50 -18.52 -20.29
CA MET A 553 -7.13 -18.71 -20.75
C MET A 553 -7.16 -19.79 -21.85
N PRO A 554 -7.24 -19.40 -23.13
CA PRO A 554 -7.47 -20.33 -24.24
C PRO A 554 -6.53 -21.53 -24.23
N GLY A 555 -7.13 -22.72 -24.27
CA GLY A 555 -6.46 -24.01 -24.21
C GLY A 555 -5.75 -24.33 -22.89
N LEU A 556 -6.13 -23.66 -21.79
CA LEU A 556 -5.79 -24.04 -20.42
C LEU A 556 -7.08 -24.25 -19.61
N CYS A 557 -7.86 -23.18 -19.36
CA CYS A 557 -9.15 -23.28 -18.68
C CYS A 557 -10.04 -22.05 -18.94
N ARG A 558 -11.31 -22.15 -18.56
CA ARG A 558 -12.27 -21.03 -18.54
C ARG A 558 -12.90 -20.93 -17.16
N TYR A 559 -12.80 -19.77 -16.54
CA TYR A 559 -13.51 -19.45 -15.30
C TYR A 559 -14.86 -18.82 -15.68
N ALA A 560 -15.92 -19.61 -15.64
CA ALA A 560 -17.27 -19.12 -15.91
C ALA A 560 -17.79 -18.21 -14.79
N THR A 561 -17.41 -18.53 -13.54
CA THR A 561 -17.65 -17.74 -12.33
C THR A 561 -16.45 -17.91 -11.40
N GLY A 562 -15.47 -17.02 -11.53
CA GLY A 562 -14.22 -17.04 -10.78
C GLY A 562 -14.38 -16.46 -9.37
N ILE A 563 -14.81 -15.20 -9.27
CA ILE A 563 -15.05 -14.51 -8.00
C ILE A 563 -16.32 -13.66 -8.12
N ASN A 564 -17.13 -13.61 -7.07
CA ASN A 564 -18.32 -12.76 -7.03
C ASN A 564 -18.01 -11.51 -6.20
N VAL A 565 -18.09 -10.32 -6.81
CA VAL A 565 -17.85 -9.04 -6.11
C VAL A 565 -18.87 -8.75 -5.01
N PHE A 566 -20.02 -9.43 -5.01
CA PHE A 566 -21.03 -9.37 -3.94
C PHE A 566 -20.78 -10.39 -2.82
N ASP A 567 -19.69 -11.16 -2.86
CA ASP A 567 -19.35 -12.10 -1.79
C ASP A 567 -19.06 -11.31 -0.49
N PRO A 568 -19.71 -11.65 0.64
CA PRO A 568 -19.53 -10.92 1.91
C PRO A 568 -18.12 -11.03 2.48
N LYS A 569 -17.21 -11.79 1.87
CA LYS A 569 -15.79 -11.82 2.23
C LYS A 569 -15.06 -10.51 1.90
N PHE A 570 -15.55 -9.71 0.95
CA PHE A 570 -14.90 -8.45 0.59
C PHE A 570 -15.12 -7.38 1.64
N ASN A 571 -14.03 -6.82 2.14
CA ASN A 571 -14.03 -5.75 3.12
C ASN A 571 -13.06 -4.65 2.71
N ILE A 572 -13.48 -3.40 2.89
CA ILE A 572 -12.61 -2.24 2.64
C ILE A 572 -11.95 -1.83 3.96
N ALA A 573 -10.63 -1.97 4.03
CA ALA A 573 -9.82 -1.46 5.14
C ALA A 573 -8.70 -0.62 4.53
N ALA A 574 -9.00 0.66 4.33
CA ALA A 574 -8.07 1.61 3.74
C ALA A 574 -6.82 1.77 4.64
N PRO A 575 -5.60 1.81 4.05
CA PRO A 575 -4.38 2.06 4.79
C PRO A 575 -4.32 3.48 5.36
N GLY A 576 -3.38 3.71 6.28
CA GLY A 576 -3.17 5.00 6.93
C GLY A 576 -1.89 5.71 6.49
N ALA A 577 -1.75 6.98 6.89
CA ALA A 577 -0.50 7.72 6.79
C ALA A 577 0.31 7.57 8.09
N ASP A 578 1.64 7.45 7.99
CA ASP A 578 2.50 7.49 9.17
C ASP A 578 2.51 8.89 9.79
N GLN A 579 1.89 9.04 10.96
CA GLN A 579 1.72 10.31 11.64
C GLN A 579 2.98 10.81 12.38
N SER A 580 4.01 9.98 12.45
CA SER A 580 5.33 10.38 12.94
C SER A 580 6.15 11.11 11.87
N ILE A 581 5.85 10.85 10.59
CA ILE A 581 6.49 11.44 9.42
C ILE A 581 5.62 12.56 8.86
N TYR A 582 4.38 12.24 8.51
CA TYR A 582 3.42 13.18 7.96
C TYR A 582 2.53 13.71 9.08
N PHE A 583 2.64 14.98 9.41
CA PHE A 583 1.84 15.59 10.48
C PHE A 583 1.44 17.01 10.10
N PRO A 584 0.37 17.55 10.71
CA PRO A 584 -0.13 18.89 10.39
C PRO A 584 0.98 19.94 10.45
N PHE A 585 1.13 20.73 9.39
CA PHE A 585 2.15 21.78 9.32
C PHE A 585 2.05 22.78 10.49
N THR A 586 0.87 22.91 11.11
CA THR A 586 0.64 23.74 12.29
C THR A 586 1.37 23.27 13.56
N GLN A 587 1.86 22.02 13.61
CA GLN A 587 2.62 21.47 14.73
C GLN A 587 4.10 21.92 14.68
N LYS A 588 4.35 23.20 14.95
CA LYS A 588 5.68 23.84 14.86
C LYS A 588 6.77 23.09 15.63
N GLN A 589 6.45 22.56 16.80
CA GLN A 589 7.36 21.81 17.68
C GLN A 589 7.87 20.49 17.10
N LYS A 590 7.18 19.93 16.10
CA LYS A 590 7.62 18.70 15.43
C LYS A 590 8.40 18.97 14.14
N ARG A 591 8.38 20.23 13.65
CA ARG A 591 9.10 20.60 12.43
C ARG A 591 10.60 20.41 12.64
N LEU A 592 11.27 20.02 11.58
CA LEU A 592 12.68 19.72 11.59
C LEU A 592 13.39 20.91 10.94
N THR A 593 13.72 21.91 11.75
CA THR A 593 14.19 23.21 11.27
C THR A 593 15.60 23.17 10.65
N ASP A 594 16.38 22.15 10.98
CA ASP A 594 17.78 22.05 10.60
C ASP A 594 18.00 21.82 9.09
N LEU A 595 16.98 21.42 8.33
CA LEU A 595 17.10 21.27 6.86
C LEU A 595 16.55 22.46 6.07
N HIS A 596 16.01 23.49 6.72
CA HIS A 596 15.48 24.66 6.01
C HIS A 596 16.47 25.28 5.02
N PRO A 597 17.77 25.46 5.35
CA PRO A 597 18.74 26.01 4.39
C PRO A 597 18.87 25.17 3.11
N GLN A 598 18.82 23.84 3.22
CA GLN A 598 18.92 22.94 2.08
C GLN A 598 17.66 22.97 1.20
N ILE A 599 16.49 23.20 1.81
CA ILE A 599 15.23 23.33 1.09
C ILE A 599 15.19 24.66 0.35
N ASP A 600 15.66 25.74 1.00
CA ASP A 600 15.67 27.07 0.41
C ASP A 600 16.58 27.16 -0.82
N GLU A 601 17.77 26.56 -0.73
CA GLU A 601 18.67 26.42 -1.88
C GLU A 601 17.97 25.67 -3.03
N LEU A 602 17.31 24.57 -2.69
CA LEU A 602 16.70 23.66 -3.65
C LEU A 602 15.44 24.21 -4.31
N LEU A 603 14.66 25.04 -3.61
CA LEU A 603 13.47 25.71 -4.15
C LEU A 603 13.79 27.04 -4.84
N TYR A 604 14.71 27.83 -4.28
CA TYR A 604 14.84 29.25 -4.62
C TYR A 604 16.21 29.67 -5.16
N SER A 605 17.16 28.76 -5.31
CA SER A 605 18.38 29.05 -6.09
C SER A 605 18.02 29.45 -7.52
N LYS A 606 18.75 30.42 -8.07
CA LYS A 606 18.56 30.90 -9.44
C LYS A 606 19.31 30.06 -10.48
N ASP A 607 20.26 29.24 -10.04
CA ASP A 607 21.11 28.48 -10.93
C ASP A 607 20.41 27.18 -11.37
N ASP A 608 20.57 26.86 -12.65
CA ASP A 608 20.21 25.56 -13.20
C ASP A 608 21.38 24.59 -12.90
N THR A 609 21.09 23.45 -12.28
CA THR A 609 22.06 22.42 -11.89
C THR A 609 21.60 21.04 -12.36
N ASP A 610 22.37 20.00 -12.09
CA ASP A 610 21.96 18.61 -12.29
C ASP A 610 20.94 18.11 -11.24
N GLU A 611 20.66 18.92 -10.21
CA GLU A 611 19.60 18.68 -9.22
C GLU A 611 18.30 19.43 -9.53
N HIS A 612 18.32 20.58 -10.21
CA HIS A 612 17.12 21.38 -10.48
C HIS A 612 17.25 22.35 -11.67
N ILE A 613 16.15 22.58 -12.39
CA ILE A 613 16.03 23.52 -13.52
C ILE A 613 14.86 24.48 -13.31
N GLY A 614 15.02 25.72 -13.76
CA GLY A 614 14.07 26.81 -13.56
C GLY A 614 14.26 27.47 -12.20
N TYR A 615 13.56 28.57 -11.95
CA TYR A 615 13.62 29.30 -10.68
C TYR A 615 12.29 29.97 -10.39
N LEU A 616 12.06 30.30 -9.12
CA LEU A 616 10.89 31.04 -8.66
C LEU A 616 11.26 32.51 -8.47
N ALA A 617 10.67 33.41 -9.26
CA ALA A 617 10.99 34.83 -9.22
C ALA A 617 10.36 35.53 -8.01
N ASP A 618 9.17 35.09 -7.62
CA ASP A 618 8.41 35.63 -6.48
C ASP A 618 8.30 34.56 -5.39
N ARG A 619 9.03 34.73 -4.29
CA ARG A 619 9.02 33.78 -3.16
C ARG A 619 7.73 33.85 -2.33
N ASN A 620 6.97 34.94 -2.43
CA ASN A 620 5.77 35.16 -1.63
C ASN A 620 4.54 34.47 -2.25
N LYS A 621 4.64 34.06 -3.52
CA LYS A 621 3.58 33.30 -4.17
C LYS A 621 3.44 31.91 -3.55
N PRO A 622 2.18 31.46 -3.34
CA PRO A 622 1.89 30.06 -3.11
C PRO A 622 2.60 29.12 -4.09
N ILE A 623 2.85 27.89 -3.66
CA ILE A 623 3.42 26.85 -4.51
C ILE A 623 2.34 25.79 -4.77
N ILE A 624 2.10 25.48 -6.04
CA ILE A 624 1.59 24.16 -6.41
C ILE A 624 2.77 23.20 -6.36
N PHE A 625 2.68 22.19 -5.51
CA PHE A 625 3.73 21.20 -5.35
C PHE A 625 3.27 19.84 -5.86
N SER A 626 4.03 19.21 -6.74
CA SER A 626 3.81 17.83 -7.17
C SER A 626 5.09 17.03 -7.16
N MET A 627 5.02 15.75 -6.80
CA MET A 627 6.21 14.90 -6.78
C MET A 627 5.87 13.49 -7.23
N ALA A 628 6.10 13.15 -8.48
CA ALA A 628 5.85 11.79 -8.92
C ALA A 628 6.99 11.24 -9.77
N ARG A 629 6.91 9.97 -10.11
CA ARG A 629 7.63 9.48 -11.29
C ARG A 629 7.21 10.27 -12.51
N LEU A 630 8.17 10.44 -13.42
CA LEU A 630 7.93 11.11 -14.68
C LEU A 630 7.58 10.07 -15.74
N ASP A 631 6.30 9.71 -15.78
CA ASP A 631 5.71 8.80 -16.74
C ASP A 631 4.32 9.32 -17.18
N LYS A 632 3.76 8.75 -18.25
CA LYS A 632 2.49 9.20 -18.83
C LYS A 632 1.32 8.96 -17.91
N VAL A 633 1.37 7.90 -17.09
CA VAL A 633 0.31 7.57 -16.14
C VAL A 633 0.23 8.61 -15.04
N LYS A 634 1.37 9.09 -14.52
CA LYS A 634 1.46 10.16 -13.53
C LYS A 634 1.14 11.53 -14.10
N ASN A 635 1.31 11.71 -15.41
CA ASN A 635 0.81 12.84 -16.18
C ASN A 635 1.36 14.20 -15.71
N ILE A 636 2.55 14.22 -15.09
CA ILE A 636 3.18 15.43 -14.55
C ILE A 636 3.31 16.53 -15.61
N THR A 637 3.66 16.14 -16.85
CA THR A 637 3.67 17.06 -18.00
C THR A 637 2.30 17.66 -18.30
N GLY A 638 1.21 16.92 -18.04
CA GLY A 638 -0.15 17.43 -18.10
C GLY A 638 -0.39 18.57 -17.12
N LEU A 639 0.01 18.44 -15.84
CA LEU A 639 -0.09 19.54 -14.87
C LEU A 639 0.69 20.78 -15.31
N VAL A 640 1.91 20.58 -15.83
CA VAL A 640 2.73 21.68 -16.37
C VAL A 640 2.05 22.36 -17.55
N GLU A 641 1.41 21.58 -18.43
CA GLU A 641 0.61 22.11 -19.53
C GLU A 641 -0.61 22.91 -19.03
N TRP A 642 -1.37 22.39 -18.07
CA TRP A 642 -2.54 23.08 -17.51
C TRP A 642 -2.16 24.40 -16.85
N TYR A 643 -1.05 24.39 -16.11
CA TYR A 643 -0.45 25.58 -15.51
C TYR A 643 0.00 26.58 -16.58
N GLY A 644 0.73 26.12 -17.60
CA GLY A 644 1.23 26.97 -18.67
C GLY A 644 0.13 27.66 -19.49
N GLN A 645 -0.97 26.96 -19.73
CA GLN A 645 -2.15 27.47 -20.46
C GLN A 645 -2.98 28.48 -19.66
N ASN A 646 -2.98 28.40 -18.33
CA ASN A 646 -3.84 29.22 -17.48
C ASN A 646 -3.08 30.42 -16.90
N LYS A 647 -3.18 31.57 -17.58
CA LYS A 647 -2.54 32.82 -17.12
C LYS A 647 -3.01 33.25 -15.72
N LYS A 648 -4.32 33.15 -15.42
CA LYS A 648 -4.87 33.48 -14.10
C LYS A 648 -4.19 32.64 -13.00
N LEU A 649 -3.97 31.35 -13.26
CA LEU A 649 -3.29 30.46 -12.32
C LEU A 649 -1.84 30.88 -12.08
N ARG A 650 -1.08 31.14 -13.15
CA ARG A 650 0.33 31.59 -13.10
C ARG A 650 0.51 32.93 -12.36
N ASP A 651 -0.47 33.82 -12.50
CA ASP A 651 -0.46 35.11 -11.81
C ASP A 651 -0.64 34.93 -10.29
N LEU A 652 -1.35 33.89 -9.86
CA LEU A 652 -1.64 33.61 -8.44
C LEU A 652 -0.56 32.80 -7.74
N VAL A 653 0.09 31.84 -8.41
CA VAL A 653 0.93 30.83 -7.76
C VAL A 653 2.16 30.43 -8.59
N ASN A 654 3.16 29.85 -7.92
CA ASN A 654 4.31 29.16 -8.50
C ASN A 654 4.02 27.67 -8.70
N LEU A 655 4.78 27.00 -9.57
CA LEU A 655 4.73 25.55 -9.76
C LEU A 655 6.07 24.89 -9.39
N VAL A 656 6.06 23.93 -8.48
CA VAL A 656 7.21 23.10 -8.13
C VAL A 656 6.88 21.65 -8.45
N VAL A 657 7.71 21.03 -9.28
CA VAL A 657 7.57 19.63 -9.70
C VAL A 657 8.83 18.88 -9.33
N VAL A 658 8.70 17.76 -8.64
CA VAL A 658 9.81 16.86 -8.30
C VAL A 658 9.59 15.54 -9.04
N ALA A 659 10.21 15.38 -10.21
CA ALA A 659 9.90 14.23 -11.06
C ALA A 659 11.05 13.85 -11.98
N GLY A 660 11.34 12.54 -12.04
CA GLY A 660 12.28 11.93 -12.98
C GLY A 660 13.69 12.52 -12.97
N LEU A 661 14.44 12.14 -14.01
CA LEU A 661 15.71 12.77 -14.35
C LEU A 661 15.49 14.07 -15.14
N LEU A 662 16.48 14.97 -15.13
CA LEU A 662 16.39 16.27 -15.82
C LEU A 662 16.86 16.20 -17.28
N ASP A 663 17.71 15.22 -17.59
CA ASP A 663 18.28 15.00 -18.92
C ASP A 663 17.90 13.62 -19.45
N ALA A 664 17.33 13.59 -20.66
CA ALA A 664 16.92 12.39 -21.36
C ALA A 664 18.10 11.43 -21.60
N SER A 665 19.33 11.95 -21.75
CA SER A 665 20.52 11.12 -21.97
C SER A 665 20.85 10.22 -20.77
N GLN A 666 20.40 10.58 -19.57
CA GLN A 666 20.65 9.85 -18.34
C GLN A 666 19.63 8.74 -18.08
N SER A 667 18.46 8.79 -18.75
CA SER A 667 17.44 7.77 -18.60
C SER A 667 17.63 6.65 -19.62
N LYS A 668 17.29 5.43 -19.20
CA LYS A 668 17.17 4.25 -20.08
C LYS A 668 15.71 3.88 -20.33
N ASP A 669 14.77 4.56 -19.66
CA ASP A 669 13.34 4.36 -19.82
C ASP A 669 12.80 5.23 -20.94
N ARG A 670 12.17 4.60 -21.92
CA ARG A 670 11.69 5.33 -23.11
C ARG A 670 10.56 6.29 -22.77
N GLU A 671 9.73 5.96 -21.78
CA GLU A 671 8.59 6.78 -21.40
C GLU A 671 9.05 8.01 -20.62
N GLU A 672 9.98 7.84 -19.68
CA GLU A 672 10.63 8.93 -18.97
C GLU A 672 11.40 9.83 -19.95
N ILE A 673 12.12 9.28 -20.93
CA ILE A 673 12.78 10.06 -21.98
C ILE A 673 11.75 10.92 -22.76
N GLU A 674 10.63 10.34 -23.17
CA GLU A 674 9.57 11.06 -23.88
C GLU A 674 8.98 12.19 -23.00
N GLU A 675 8.72 11.92 -21.72
CA GLU A 675 8.17 12.90 -20.78
C GLU A 675 9.19 13.98 -20.40
N ILE A 676 10.49 13.68 -20.29
CA ILE A 676 11.57 14.67 -20.10
C ILE A 676 11.60 15.65 -21.26
N ASN A 677 11.61 15.12 -22.50
CA ASN A 677 11.60 15.97 -23.69
C ASN A 677 10.34 16.82 -23.74
N LYS A 678 9.19 16.27 -23.34
CA LYS A 678 7.93 17.01 -23.25
C LYS A 678 7.98 18.09 -22.16
N MET A 679 8.56 17.83 -20.99
CA MET A 679 8.76 18.82 -19.93
C MET A 679 9.54 20.04 -20.43
N HIS A 680 10.71 19.82 -21.05
CA HIS A 680 11.53 20.90 -21.63
C HIS A 680 10.74 21.71 -22.68
N ASN A 681 10.09 21.02 -23.61
CA ASN A 681 9.26 21.67 -24.64
C ASN A 681 8.14 22.52 -24.04
N LEU A 682 7.47 22.06 -22.98
CA LEU A 682 6.39 22.80 -22.32
C LEU A 682 6.93 24.04 -21.58
N MET A 683 8.06 23.90 -20.88
CA MET A 683 8.71 25.01 -20.18
C MET A 683 9.11 26.13 -21.15
N ASP A 684 9.66 25.78 -22.31
CA ASP A 684 10.03 26.72 -23.35
C ASP A 684 8.80 27.30 -24.07
N ARG A 685 7.84 26.45 -24.46
CA ARG A 685 6.63 26.89 -25.17
C ARG A 685 5.81 27.90 -24.38
N TYR A 686 5.66 27.69 -23.08
CA TYR A 686 4.87 28.57 -22.21
C TYR A 686 5.71 29.63 -21.46
N GLN A 687 7.03 29.68 -21.70
CA GLN A 687 7.97 30.60 -21.08
C GLN A 687 7.83 30.59 -19.55
N LEU A 688 8.05 29.42 -18.95
CA LEU A 688 7.77 29.19 -17.52
C LEU A 688 8.91 29.56 -16.58
N LYS A 689 10.11 29.91 -17.08
CA LYS A 689 11.22 30.37 -16.22
C LYS A 689 10.77 31.57 -15.38
N GLY A 690 11.09 31.54 -14.08
CA GLY A 690 10.62 32.50 -13.07
C GLY A 690 9.30 32.12 -12.40
N GLN A 691 8.61 31.08 -12.87
CA GLN A 691 7.30 30.65 -12.37
C GLN A 691 7.22 29.13 -12.13
N ILE A 692 8.23 28.37 -12.56
CA ILE A 692 8.35 26.92 -12.36
C ILE A 692 9.73 26.56 -11.81
N ARG A 693 9.75 25.55 -10.94
CA ARG A 693 10.95 24.85 -10.47
C ARG A 693 10.78 23.35 -10.70
N TRP A 694 11.57 22.78 -11.59
CA TRP A 694 11.61 21.34 -11.82
C TRP A 694 12.84 20.76 -11.13
N ILE A 695 12.61 19.88 -10.16
CA ILE A 695 13.65 19.31 -9.33
C ILE A 695 13.79 17.83 -9.68
N LYS A 696 15.04 17.39 -9.86
CA LYS A 696 15.38 15.99 -10.05
C LYS A 696 14.81 15.18 -8.91
N ALA A 697 14.28 14.03 -9.26
CA ALA A 697 13.97 12.95 -8.35
C ALA A 697 15.04 12.79 -7.26
N GLN A 698 14.67 12.97 -5.99
CA GLN A 698 15.60 12.84 -4.88
C GLN A 698 15.51 11.42 -4.29
N THR A 699 16.66 10.85 -3.96
CA THR A 699 16.79 9.50 -3.40
C THR A 699 16.75 9.46 -1.88
N ASP A 700 16.88 10.60 -1.20
CA ASP A 700 16.86 10.71 0.26
C ASP A 700 15.45 11.10 0.76
N ARG A 701 14.79 10.20 1.49
CA ARG A 701 13.45 10.43 2.04
C ARG A 701 13.43 11.50 3.12
N VAL A 702 14.50 11.63 3.91
CA VAL A 702 14.61 12.68 4.93
C VAL A 702 14.71 14.03 4.24
N ARG A 703 15.45 14.16 3.14
CA ARG A 703 15.50 15.43 2.36
C ARG A 703 14.19 15.71 1.61
N ASN A 704 13.47 14.68 1.16
CA ASN A 704 12.16 14.78 0.50
C ASN A 704 10.99 15.16 1.43
N ASP A 705 11.03 14.75 2.69
CA ASP A 705 10.01 15.00 3.72
C ASP A 705 9.89 16.51 4.06
N TYR A 706 10.96 17.27 3.86
CA TYR A 706 11.03 18.62 4.42
C TYR A 706 10.50 19.73 3.51
N ARG A 707 10.47 19.54 2.19
CA ARG A 707 9.87 20.53 1.26
C ARG A 707 8.37 20.78 1.52
N ARG A 708 7.72 19.91 2.29
CA ARG A 708 6.31 20.02 2.72
C ARG A 708 6.12 20.90 3.96
N ARG A 709 7.19 21.32 4.66
CA ARG A 709 7.11 21.89 6.02
C ARG A 709 7.27 23.40 6.14
N ASP A 710 7.70 24.12 5.10
CA ASP A 710 7.97 25.55 5.22
C ASP A 710 7.11 26.46 4.35
N GLY A 711 6.35 27.28 5.08
CA GLY A 711 6.09 28.66 4.75
C GLY A 711 6.37 29.55 5.97
N ASP A 712 7.24 30.55 5.75
CA ASP A 712 7.66 31.77 6.52
C ASP A 712 8.29 31.69 7.91
N ASP A 713 9.18 32.62 8.34
CA ASP A 713 10.05 33.65 7.70
C ASP A 713 11.11 34.05 8.75
N GLY A 714 12.20 34.71 8.33
CA GLY A 714 13.14 35.39 9.24
C GLY A 714 14.47 35.72 8.59
N GLY A 715 14.51 36.83 7.85
CA GLY A 715 15.77 37.51 7.55
C GLY A 715 16.38 38.08 8.83
N ASP A 716 17.64 37.71 9.08
CA ASP A 716 18.55 38.55 9.85
C ASP A 716 19.32 39.41 8.85
N ASP A 717 19.02 40.71 8.87
CA ASP A 717 20.00 41.73 8.54
C ASP A 717 21.13 41.65 9.57
N ASP A 718 22.30 41.21 9.12
CA ASP A 718 23.56 41.83 9.57
C ASP A 718 24.61 41.68 8.45
N SER A 719 24.96 42.84 7.88
CA SER A 719 25.93 43.17 6.80
C SER A 719 25.53 43.03 5.33
#